data_AF-A0AA96I576-F1
#
_entry.id   AF-A0AA96I576-F1
#
_cell.length_a   1.000
_cell.length_b   1.000
_cell.length_c   1.000
_cell.angle_alpha   90.00
_cell.angle_beta   90.00
_cell.angle_gamma   90.00
#
_symmetry.space_group_name_H-M   'P 1'
#
loop_
_entity.id
_entity.type
_entity.pdbx_description
1 polymer ?
#
loop_
_entity_poly.entity_id
_entity_poly.type
_entity_poly.pdbx_seq_one_letter_code
_entity_poly.pdbx_strand_id
1 'polypeptide(L)'
;MKELFINIRKSLSKDIGFVLPENDISFDKEKSQVYITLFQEKLKPIRWGSKKNDLQSTIERIIYKLKSNEKFHMFNVEDSSKCRILFEIVTDLKECNIRNLTTLKFSKDRFEPGITGLKYNYKGIVRYFMPTDAIVNSIMSVNQLLNYLSKQCGISKKTNKISERVHLMRTEPIEYFHILSSAFITYNDEAIELERGIPSIDFNKSIIKESMLKSVDWLVENMNEDGSFLYFYDPCKNTIIDDLHPNMINPLYNNILRHSGGTITLLRAYEHTNNEIYLKSAKKSLDFLISTFREHKYKNEYACYPFFNKKSKLGGAGIGLVALMHYYIHTRDLSYKKYMDGLVRHILSRVDRDGEMIGYYIHPKFNNGKAIINPDDNTKKELFSFYYPGEALLGLALYYRYMENIDEEFKIDIATKSIQALDFLIYKRPIKYDYLFTSLPADAWLMQAIEEWIKVDGFKNDDYIKFVYDDTQKMFDQMYTKDNTPNYIKDYIGGFFYNYGDHVYHDASRCEGIVSAYYLAKYLGDENKAKEILERMLLSAKGLMKTWHTPQSSYAQIEPKRAQHSFRFKLTRSWVRVDSVQHAACFFARLIYAIDDSFNSPKKKYEIVSTLDTAGYSTVYLVKDQKQNFFAMKRITETRYLRLIENEIKFSKMVNKINSIKFIELIKNEDGINFIFDYAKDLNLKKYVEKNGSISLNEAYNFLSQILKSLQFMENNNILHLDLKPANILLDSGKYNLADWGNATFGKTVRTIHLKGNPIYIAPEFYFGERTISSEIYSLGCSLYFLLTGKHIYNNRNRHSLVRKIYTSLYIQADLSYIKSNKMKYLLSQMLQKDSSKRITLNELKEQLKRNENDFINIEFEEVKNTDIDFADDEKLFNKIIDDNVPFVLNERGREYIKDEKYQQAYEMFYKAANLGYVNAQLNLALMYYSQKYKIIDLEKAFFWIEKASQEEYDKAQYYMGIFYEKGLSVEKDFDKAIFWFKKSARNGYRKAYNKLNEYNINLTLNIDGIL
;
A
#
# COMPACT_ATOMS: atom_id res chain seq x y z
N MET A 1 -14.90 25.79 -11.61
CA MET A 1 -15.62 25.42 -10.36
C MET A 1 -14.98 25.92 -9.07
N LYS A 2 -13.69 25.67 -8.78
CA LYS A 2 -13.04 26.16 -7.53
C LYS A 2 -13.18 27.67 -7.33
N GLU A 3 -12.93 28.44 -8.39
CA GLU A 3 -13.11 29.90 -8.39
C GLU A 3 -14.56 30.33 -8.12
N LEU A 4 -15.54 29.60 -8.64
CA LEU A 4 -16.97 29.87 -8.39
C LEU A 4 -17.25 29.83 -6.88
N PHE A 5 -16.77 28.79 -6.19
CA PHE A 5 -16.97 28.66 -4.75
C PHE A 5 -16.23 29.73 -3.95
N ILE A 6 -15.02 30.13 -4.39
CA ILE A 6 -14.30 31.26 -3.77
C ILE A 6 -15.13 32.54 -3.87
N ASN A 7 -15.71 32.82 -5.03
CA ASN A 7 -16.52 34.02 -5.25
C ASN A 7 -17.84 33.95 -4.47
N ILE A 8 -18.54 32.81 -4.47
CA ILE A 8 -19.73 32.59 -3.63
C ILE A 8 -19.38 32.83 -2.16
N ARG A 9 -18.28 32.27 -1.66
CA ARG A 9 -17.85 32.39 -0.27
C ARG A 9 -17.55 33.84 0.11
N LYS A 10 -16.77 34.56 -0.72
CA LYS A 10 -16.47 35.99 -0.51
C LYS A 10 -17.74 36.84 -0.47
N SER A 11 -18.69 36.59 -1.36
CA SER A 11 -19.95 37.35 -1.40
C SER A 11 -20.93 36.96 -0.31
N LEU A 12 -20.85 35.75 0.25
CA LEU A 12 -21.58 35.36 1.45
C LEU A 12 -20.99 36.00 2.70
N SER A 13 -19.66 36.12 2.79
CA SER A 13 -19.00 36.60 4.01
C SER A 13 -18.84 38.12 4.07
N LYS A 14 -18.57 38.76 2.93
CA LYS A 14 -18.41 40.21 2.82
C LYS A 14 -19.60 40.80 2.09
N ASP A 15 -19.90 42.07 2.31
CA ASP A 15 -20.88 42.82 1.50
C ASP A 15 -20.23 43.30 0.20
N ILE A 16 -19.71 42.33 -0.55
CA ILE A 16 -19.14 42.52 -1.88
C ILE A 16 -20.05 41.81 -2.88
N GLY A 17 -20.26 42.42 -4.05
CA GLY A 17 -21.00 41.81 -5.15
C GLY A 17 -20.42 40.45 -5.55
N PHE A 18 -21.28 39.58 -6.07
CA PHE A 18 -20.84 38.31 -6.65
C PHE A 18 -20.27 38.56 -8.04
N VAL A 19 -19.24 37.80 -8.43
CA VAL A 19 -18.70 37.82 -9.79
C VAL A 19 -18.60 36.39 -10.26
N LEU A 20 -19.34 36.06 -11.32
CA LEU A 20 -19.25 34.78 -11.99
C LEU A 20 -17.88 34.70 -12.71
N PRO A 21 -17.04 33.72 -12.37
CA PRO A 21 -15.76 33.55 -13.06
C PRO A 21 -15.97 33.04 -14.48
N GLU A 22 -15.00 33.27 -15.38
CA GLU A 22 -15.00 32.75 -16.75
C GLU A 22 -14.94 31.21 -16.71
N ASN A 23 -16.10 30.54 -16.74
CA ASN A 23 -16.22 29.09 -16.69
C ASN A 23 -17.39 28.63 -17.58
N ASP A 24 -17.23 27.47 -18.21
CA ASP A 24 -18.26 26.83 -19.03
C ASP A 24 -19.32 26.10 -18.17
N ILE A 25 -20.11 26.84 -17.39
CA ILE A 25 -21.28 26.26 -16.69
C ILE A 25 -22.50 26.40 -17.61
N SER A 26 -23.00 25.25 -18.10
CA SER A 26 -24.22 25.22 -18.91
C SER A 26 -25.41 25.73 -18.10
N PHE A 27 -26.00 26.84 -18.55
CA PHE A 27 -27.18 27.45 -17.95
C PHE A 27 -28.23 27.70 -19.04
N ASP A 28 -29.45 27.22 -18.80
CA ASP A 28 -30.60 27.47 -19.66
C ASP A 28 -31.71 28.13 -18.84
N LYS A 29 -32.06 29.36 -19.20
CA LYS A 29 -33.06 30.18 -18.50
C LYS A 29 -34.44 29.49 -18.35
N GLU A 30 -34.79 28.58 -19.27
CA GLU A 30 -36.08 27.90 -19.25
C GLU A 30 -36.09 26.76 -18.23
N LYS A 31 -34.97 26.04 -18.04
CA LYS A 31 -34.90 24.84 -17.19
C LYS A 31 -33.99 24.92 -15.96
N SER A 32 -32.91 25.70 -15.98
CA SER A 32 -31.84 25.67 -14.98
C SER A 32 -32.21 26.33 -13.65
N GLN A 33 -32.93 25.59 -12.82
CA GLN A 33 -33.07 25.88 -11.40
C GLN A 33 -31.74 25.62 -10.68
N VAL A 34 -31.23 26.63 -9.95
CA VAL A 34 -29.99 26.52 -9.16
C VAL A 34 -30.33 26.49 -7.69
N TYR A 35 -29.63 25.67 -6.91
CA TYR A 35 -29.65 25.65 -5.45
C TYR A 35 -28.24 25.84 -4.89
N ILE A 36 -28.16 26.65 -3.83
CA ILE A 36 -26.99 26.67 -2.93
C ILE A 36 -27.46 26.25 -1.54
N THR A 37 -26.76 25.29 -0.95
CA THR A 37 -27.00 24.80 0.41
C THR A 37 -25.74 24.95 1.26
N LEU A 38 -25.89 25.48 2.47
CA LEU A 38 -24.83 25.59 3.46
C LEU A 38 -24.99 24.49 4.50
N PHE A 39 -23.92 23.74 4.71
CA PHE A 39 -23.81 22.69 5.72
C PHE A 39 -22.74 23.07 6.74
N GLN A 40 -23.05 22.89 8.02
CA GLN A 40 -22.10 23.04 9.11
C GLN A 40 -22.47 22.06 10.23
N GLU A 41 -21.45 21.48 10.86
CA GLU A 41 -21.62 20.55 11.99
C GLU A 41 -22.56 21.15 13.05
N LYS A 42 -23.45 20.30 13.60
CA LYS A 42 -24.48 20.62 14.61
C LYS A 42 -25.59 21.59 14.16
N LEU A 43 -25.55 22.11 12.93
CA LEU A 43 -26.58 23.00 12.40
C LEU A 43 -27.48 22.30 11.38
N LYS A 44 -28.76 22.67 11.38
CA LYS A 44 -29.66 22.29 10.27
C LYS A 44 -29.25 23.07 9.02
N PRO A 45 -29.14 22.43 7.85
CA PRO A 45 -28.68 23.11 6.64
C PRO A 45 -29.65 24.23 6.24
N ILE A 46 -29.09 25.33 5.73
CA ILE A 46 -29.85 26.40 5.09
C ILE A 46 -29.65 26.32 3.59
N ARG A 47 -30.74 26.38 2.83
CA ARG A 47 -30.69 26.31 1.37
C ARG A 47 -31.63 27.31 0.75
N TRP A 48 -31.27 27.78 -0.43
CA TRP A 48 -32.16 28.57 -1.27
C TRP A 48 -31.97 28.22 -2.74
N GLY A 49 -33.07 28.23 -3.47
CA GLY A 49 -33.08 28.01 -4.91
C GLY A 49 -33.63 29.21 -5.66
N SER A 50 -33.06 29.55 -6.81
CA SER A 50 -33.56 30.59 -7.71
C SER A 50 -33.41 30.18 -9.18
N LYS A 51 -34.20 30.83 -10.03
CA LYS A 51 -34.07 30.82 -11.49
C LYS A 51 -34.33 32.24 -12.00
N LYS A 52 -33.31 32.87 -12.59
CA LYS A 52 -33.38 34.19 -13.23
C LYS A 52 -33.01 34.07 -14.71
N ASN A 53 -32.78 35.21 -15.38
CA ASN A 53 -32.50 35.25 -16.81
C ASN A 53 -31.12 34.68 -17.17
N ASP A 54 -30.18 34.73 -16.23
CA ASP A 54 -28.79 34.29 -16.38
C ASP A 54 -28.26 33.71 -15.05
N LEU A 55 -27.10 33.03 -15.10
CA LEU A 55 -26.49 32.37 -13.95
C LEU A 55 -26.01 33.36 -12.88
N GLN A 56 -25.47 34.52 -13.29
CA GLN A 56 -24.97 35.57 -12.40
C GLN A 56 -26.10 36.08 -11.49
N SER A 57 -27.17 36.60 -12.10
CA SER A 57 -28.34 37.14 -11.39
C SER A 57 -29.08 36.06 -10.59
N THR A 58 -29.01 34.80 -11.03
CA THR A 58 -29.53 33.65 -10.28
C THR A 58 -28.75 33.44 -8.97
N ILE A 59 -27.41 33.40 -9.02
CA ILE A 59 -26.57 33.18 -7.84
C ILE A 59 -26.62 34.37 -6.89
N GLU A 60 -26.58 35.60 -7.38
CA GLU A 60 -26.74 36.82 -6.57
C GLU A 60 -28.04 36.79 -5.74
N ARG A 61 -29.15 36.39 -6.39
CA ARG A 61 -30.44 36.25 -5.72
C ARG A 61 -30.39 35.20 -4.61
N ILE A 62 -29.70 34.08 -4.85
CA ILE A 62 -29.54 33.01 -3.87
C ILE A 62 -28.70 33.50 -2.68
N ILE A 63 -27.57 34.16 -2.93
CA ILE A 63 -26.69 34.74 -1.89
C ILE A 63 -27.47 35.72 -1.01
N TYR A 64 -28.20 36.66 -1.62
CA TYR A 64 -29.05 37.60 -0.88
C TYR A 64 -30.05 36.87 0.02
N LYS A 65 -30.70 35.81 -0.49
CA LYS A 65 -31.69 35.05 0.28
C LYS A 65 -31.09 34.19 1.38
N LEU A 66 -29.90 33.65 1.18
CA LEU A 66 -29.16 32.94 2.22
C LEU A 66 -28.75 33.90 3.34
N LYS A 67 -28.21 35.08 3.02
CA LYS A 67 -27.90 36.14 4.01
C LYS A 67 -29.13 36.59 4.79
N SER A 68 -30.29 36.64 4.14
CA SER A 68 -31.57 37.02 4.77
C SER A 68 -32.16 35.93 5.68
N ASN A 69 -31.57 34.73 5.73
CA ASN A 69 -32.07 33.66 6.60
C ASN A 69 -31.72 33.98 8.06
N GLU A 70 -32.69 33.88 8.97
CA GLU A 70 -32.52 34.18 10.40
C GLU A 70 -31.34 33.42 11.04
N LYS A 71 -31.01 32.22 10.55
CA LYS A 71 -29.94 31.37 11.09
C LYS A 71 -28.60 31.54 10.39
N PHE A 72 -28.50 32.40 9.38
CA PHE A 72 -27.28 32.58 8.59
C PHE A 72 -26.08 32.95 9.45
N HIS A 73 -26.28 33.83 10.44
CA HIS A 73 -25.24 34.29 11.36
C HIS A 73 -24.56 33.16 12.17
N MET A 74 -25.17 31.97 12.24
CA MET A 74 -24.59 30.79 12.90
C MET A 74 -23.57 30.05 12.02
N PHE A 75 -23.57 30.28 10.70
CA PHE A 75 -22.69 29.61 9.74
C PHE A 75 -21.39 30.39 9.57
N ASN A 76 -20.26 29.73 9.84
CA ASN A 76 -18.93 30.29 9.59
C ASN A 76 -18.56 30.12 8.10
N VAL A 77 -19.18 30.94 7.26
CA VAL A 77 -18.97 30.90 5.81
C VAL A 77 -17.55 31.30 5.40
N GLU A 78 -16.75 31.97 6.23
CA GLU A 78 -15.35 32.28 5.88
C GLU A 78 -14.44 31.07 6.00
N ASP A 79 -14.68 30.23 7.00
CA ASP A 79 -13.88 29.04 7.28
C ASP A 79 -14.34 27.85 6.43
N SER A 80 -13.55 27.53 5.40
CA SER A 80 -13.82 26.44 4.46
C SER A 80 -13.74 25.05 5.10
N SER A 81 -13.11 24.93 6.27
CA SER A 81 -13.07 23.69 7.06
C SER A 81 -14.35 23.46 7.87
N LYS A 82 -15.10 24.52 8.18
CA LYS A 82 -16.32 24.46 9.01
C LYS A 82 -17.62 24.48 8.20
N CYS A 83 -17.75 25.42 7.27
CA CYS A 83 -18.95 25.58 6.46
C CYS A 83 -18.72 25.10 5.04
N ARG A 84 -19.48 24.08 4.63
CA ARG A 84 -19.47 23.51 3.28
C ARG A 84 -20.59 24.10 2.44
N ILE A 85 -20.30 24.38 1.19
CA ILE A 85 -21.22 24.96 0.22
C ILE A 85 -21.49 23.90 -0.85
N LEU A 86 -22.75 23.49 -0.97
CA LEU A 86 -23.23 22.66 -2.08
C LEU A 86 -23.83 23.58 -3.13
N PHE A 87 -23.36 23.46 -4.36
CA PHE A 87 -23.94 24.07 -5.56
C PHE A 87 -24.56 22.97 -6.41
N GLU A 88 -25.83 23.12 -6.79
CA GLU A 88 -26.53 22.15 -7.64
C GLU A 88 -27.39 22.87 -8.68
N ILE A 89 -27.25 22.47 -9.95
CA ILE A 89 -27.93 23.10 -11.09
C ILE A 89 -28.70 22.04 -11.90
N VAL A 90 -29.95 22.33 -12.22
CA VAL A 90 -30.75 21.51 -13.15
C VAL A 90 -30.20 21.63 -14.57
N THR A 91 -29.87 20.49 -15.17
CA THR A 91 -29.32 20.38 -16.52
C THR A 91 -30.36 19.88 -17.52
N ASP A 92 -31.37 19.13 -17.06
CA ASP A 92 -32.41 18.58 -17.93
C ASP A 92 -33.76 18.41 -17.21
N LEU A 93 -34.83 18.49 -17.99
CA LEU A 93 -36.22 18.31 -17.53
C LEU A 93 -36.96 17.40 -18.50
N LYS A 94 -37.59 16.34 -17.98
CA LYS A 94 -38.39 15.41 -18.78
C LYS A 94 -39.73 15.18 -18.11
N GLU A 95 -40.81 15.22 -18.87
CA GLU A 95 -42.13 14.87 -18.36
C GLU A 95 -42.14 13.41 -17.88
N CYS A 96 -42.80 13.16 -16.75
CA CYS A 96 -42.92 11.81 -16.20
C CYS A 96 -44.33 11.55 -15.69
N ASN A 97 -44.78 10.30 -15.82
CA ASN A 97 -46.07 9.90 -15.28
C ASN A 97 -45.92 9.39 -13.84
N ILE A 98 -46.41 10.18 -12.89
CA ILE A 98 -46.35 9.84 -11.46
C ILE A 98 -47.01 8.50 -11.12
N ARG A 99 -48.00 8.03 -11.90
CA ARG A 99 -48.65 6.73 -11.67
C ARG A 99 -47.75 5.56 -12.03
N ASN A 100 -46.84 5.75 -12.98
CA ASN A 100 -45.88 4.74 -13.43
C ASN A 100 -44.56 4.81 -12.65
N LEU A 101 -44.34 5.87 -11.86
CA LEU A 101 -43.10 6.10 -11.13
C LEU A 101 -42.76 4.90 -10.23
N THR A 102 -41.61 4.28 -10.53
CA THR A 102 -41.11 3.07 -9.87
C THR A 102 -39.59 3.08 -9.76
N THR A 103 -39.05 2.30 -8.82
CA THR A 103 -37.61 2.01 -8.70
C THR A 103 -37.24 0.62 -9.20
N LEU A 104 -38.23 -0.22 -9.57
CA LEU A 104 -38.05 -1.65 -9.83
C LEU A 104 -37.78 -1.97 -11.30
N LYS A 105 -38.41 -1.25 -12.23
CA LYS A 105 -38.35 -1.55 -13.67
C LYS A 105 -37.58 -0.46 -14.41
N PHE A 106 -36.68 -0.86 -15.30
CA PHE A 106 -36.09 0.05 -16.27
C PHE A 106 -37.17 0.59 -17.21
N SER A 107 -37.42 1.89 -17.13
CA SER A 107 -38.40 2.59 -17.96
C SER A 107 -38.08 4.09 -17.95
N LYS A 108 -38.73 4.86 -18.83
CA LYS A 108 -38.62 6.32 -18.85
C LYS A 108 -39.11 7.01 -17.56
N ASP A 109 -39.98 6.33 -16.81
CA ASP A 109 -40.56 6.80 -15.55
C ASP A 109 -39.84 6.17 -14.33
N ARG A 110 -38.61 5.64 -14.50
CA ARG A 110 -37.82 5.13 -13.38
C ARG A 110 -37.31 6.30 -12.53
N PHE A 111 -37.68 6.30 -11.26
CA PHE A 111 -37.05 7.15 -10.27
C PHE A 111 -35.81 6.45 -9.70
N GLU A 112 -34.65 7.07 -9.88
CA GLU A 112 -33.38 6.60 -9.39
C GLU A 112 -32.88 7.54 -8.27
N PRO A 113 -33.13 7.25 -6.98
CA PRO A 113 -32.74 8.07 -5.84
C PRO A 113 -31.30 8.58 -5.90
N GLY A 114 -31.11 9.89 -5.88
CA GLY A 114 -29.78 10.50 -5.93
C GLY A 114 -29.30 10.85 -7.35
N ILE A 115 -29.90 10.27 -8.39
CA ILE A 115 -29.59 10.57 -9.80
C ILE A 115 -30.73 11.37 -10.45
N THR A 116 -31.97 10.94 -10.26
CA THR A 116 -33.14 11.66 -10.76
C THR A 116 -33.79 12.46 -9.62
N GLY A 117 -34.10 13.72 -9.88
CA GLY A 117 -34.93 14.56 -9.04
C GLY A 117 -36.38 14.60 -9.54
N LEU A 118 -37.20 15.39 -8.86
CA LEU A 118 -38.61 15.61 -9.23
C LEU A 118 -38.99 17.08 -9.06
N LYS A 119 -39.40 17.71 -10.16
CA LYS A 119 -40.12 19.00 -10.17
C LYS A 119 -41.60 18.69 -10.11
N TYR A 120 -42.34 19.42 -9.29
CA TYR A 120 -43.78 19.27 -9.25
C TYR A 120 -44.50 20.60 -9.00
N ASN A 121 -45.69 20.73 -9.60
CA ASN A 121 -46.55 21.89 -9.48
C ASN A 121 -47.88 21.48 -8.85
N TYR A 122 -48.18 22.03 -7.68
CA TYR A 122 -49.45 21.80 -6.99
C TYR A 122 -50.07 23.12 -6.59
N LYS A 123 -51.29 23.38 -7.11
CA LYS A 123 -52.04 24.62 -6.88
C LYS A 123 -51.24 25.89 -7.20
N GLY A 124 -50.49 25.87 -8.31
CA GLY A 124 -49.67 26.98 -8.78
C GLY A 124 -48.34 27.15 -8.03
N ILE A 125 -48.04 26.31 -7.05
CA ILE A 125 -46.77 26.35 -6.31
C ILE A 125 -45.83 25.29 -6.87
N VAL A 126 -44.78 25.76 -7.55
CA VAL A 126 -43.71 24.92 -8.08
C VAL A 126 -42.69 24.59 -6.98
N ARG A 127 -42.34 23.31 -6.87
CA ARG A 127 -41.35 22.81 -5.91
C ARG A 127 -40.41 21.83 -6.59
N TYR A 128 -39.22 21.69 -5.99
CA TYR A 128 -38.14 20.84 -6.49
C TYR A 128 -37.69 19.90 -5.39
N PHE A 129 -37.54 18.63 -5.75
CA PHE A 129 -36.74 17.64 -5.05
C PHE A 129 -35.50 17.39 -5.90
N MET A 130 -34.36 17.89 -5.46
CA MET A 130 -33.12 17.78 -6.22
C MET A 130 -32.54 16.38 -6.04
N PRO A 131 -31.80 15.82 -7.02
CA PRO A 131 -31.13 14.53 -6.87
C PRO A 131 -30.40 14.37 -5.53
N THR A 132 -29.57 15.34 -5.12
CA THR A 132 -28.81 15.25 -3.86
C THR A 132 -29.68 15.17 -2.60
N ASP A 133 -30.95 15.58 -2.66
CA ASP A 133 -31.89 15.50 -1.53
C ASP A 133 -32.14 14.05 -1.09
N ALA A 134 -31.94 13.08 -1.98
CA ALA A 134 -32.05 11.67 -1.63
C ALA A 134 -31.03 11.27 -0.56
N ILE A 135 -29.80 11.75 -0.65
CA ILE A 135 -28.74 11.45 0.33
C ILE A 135 -28.94 12.27 1.61
N VAL A 136 -29.22 13.57 1.45
CA VAL A 136 -29.42 14.49 2.59
C VAL A 136 -30.57 14.01 3.49
N ASN A 137 -31.62 13.43 2.91
CA ASN A 137 -32.82 12.99 3.63
C ASN A 137 -32.95 11.45 3.76
N SER A 138 -31.93 10.69 3.37
CA SER A 138 -31.93 9.20 3.40
C SER A 138 -33.13 8.56 2.69
N ILE A 139 -33.48 9.04 1.49
CA ILE A 139 -34.56 8.53 0.65
C ILE A 139 -34.03 7.48 -0.34
N MET A 140 -34.70 6.33 -0.40
CA MET A 140 -34.33 5.19 -1.24
C MET A 140 -35.49 4.54 -1.99
N SER A 141 -36.72 5.02 -1.82
CA SER A 141 -37.89 4.48 -2.50
C SER A 141 -38.88 5.55 -2.91
N VAL A 142 -39.70 5.24 -3.91
CA VAL A 142 -40.77 6.15 -4.36
C VAL A 142 -41.74 6.48 -3.24
N ASN A 143 -42.10 5.51 -2.39
CA ASN A 143 -43.02 5.74 -1.28
C ASN A 143 -42.44 6.71 -0.25
N GLN A 144 -41.13 6.63 0.03
CA GLN A 144 -40.45 7.59 0.89
C GLN A 144 -40.41 8.98 0.26
N LEU A 145 -40.08 9.07 -1.03
CA LEU A 145 -40.13 10.32 -1.79
C LEU A 145 -41.51 10.97 -1.70
N LEU A 146 -42.58 10.25 -2.06
CA LEU A 146 -43.93 10.81 -2.08
C LEU A 146 -44.41 11.21 -0.69
N ASN A 147 -44.09 10.43 0.35
CA ASN A 147 -44.38 10.83 1.73
C ASN A 147 -43.61 12.10 2.12
N TYR A 148 -42.34 12.24 1.74
CA TYR A 148 -41.55 13.45 1.96
C TYR A 148 -42.19 14.66 1.27
N LEU A 149 -42.53 14.53 -0.02
CA LEU A 149 -43.17 15.59 -0.81
C LEU A 149 -44.54 15.99 -0.29
N SER A 150 -45.34 15.03 0.21
CA SER A 150 -46.67 15.30 0.77
C SER A 150 -46.63 16.26 1.96
N LYS A 151 -45.55 16.22 2.75
CA LYS A 151 -45.32 17.14 3.87
C LYS A 151 -45.00 18.55 3.37
N GLN A 152 -44.26 18.64 2.28
CA GLN A 152 -43.88 19.92 1.69
C GLN A 152 -45.09 20.66 1.10
N CYS A 153 -45.96 19.98 0.35
CA CYS A 153 -47.13 20.62 -0.27
C CYS A 153 -48.40 20.65 0.59
N GLY A 154 -48.34 20.13 1.82
CA GLY A 154 -49.46 20.15 2.77
C GLY A 154 -50.50 19.04 2.59
N ILE A 155 -50.32 18.12 1.63
CA ILE A 155 -51.17 16.92 1.48
C ILE A 155 -51.14 16.07 2.76
N SER A 156 -50.02 16.05 3.48
CA SER A 156 -49.91 15.32 4.75
C SER A 156 -50.88 15.80 5.84
N LYS A 157 -51.50 16.98 5.69
CA LYS A 157 -52.53 17.49 6.61
C LYS A 157 -53.90 16.83 6.39
N LYS A 158 -54.13 16.20 5.24
CA LYS A 158 -55.40 15.53 4.91
C LYS A 158 -55.55 14.16 5.60
N THR A 159 -54.45 13.51 5.96
CA THR A 159 -54.46 12.17 6.58
C THR A 159 -53.16 11.90 7.35
N ASN A 160 -53.28 11.10 8.41
CA ASN A 160 -52.14 10.61 9.19
C ASN A 160 -51.54 9.32 8.62
N LYS A 161 -52.24 8.60 7.73
CA LYS A 161 -51.75 7.34 7.16
C LYS A 161 -50.79 7.59 6.00
N ILE A 162 -49.60 7.00 6.07
CA ILE A 162 -48.56 7.16 5.02
C ILE A 162 -49.04 6.62 3.67
N SER A 163 -49.72 5.47 3.65
CA SER A 163 -50.26 4.87 2.42
C SER A 163 -51.24 5.80 1.70
N GLU A 164 -52.15 6.43 2.46
CA GLU A 164 -53.11 7.39 1.90
C GLU A 164 -52.41 8.66 1.40
N ARG A 165 -51.38 9.17 2.09
CA ARG A 165 -50.57 10.30 1.59
C ARG A 165 -49.91 9.98 0.26
N VAL A 166 -49.28 8.80 0.17
CA VAL A 166 -48.61 8.34 -1.06
C VAL A 166 -49.63 8.18 -2.20
N HIS A 167 -50.81 7.63 -1.91
CA HIS A 167 -51.89 7.52 -2.88
C HIS A 167 -52.34 8.89 -3.40
N LEU A 168 -52.59 9.85 -2.50
CA LEU A 168 -52.99 11.22 -2.86
C LEU A 168 -51.96 11.91 -3.77
N MET A 169 -50.66 11.74 -3.51
CA MET A 169 -49.62 12.28 -4.39
C MET A 169 -49.67 11.69 -5.81
N ARG A 170 -50.28 10.52 -6.02
CA ARG A 170 -50.42 9.90 -7.36
C ARG A 170 -51.75 10.24 -8.04
N THR A 171 -52.76 10.71 -7.30
CA THR A 171 -54.13 10.90 -7.80
C THR A 171 -54.53 12.36 -7.93
N GLU A 172 -54.00 13.24 -7.09
CA GLU A 172 -54.24 14.68 -7.19
C GLU A 172 -53.70 15.24 -8.52
N PRO A 173 -54.29 16.31 -9.07
CA PRO A 173 -53.87 16.93 -10.32
C PRO A 173 -52.57 17.73 -10.10
N ILE A 174 -51.47 17.00 -9.94
CA ILE A 174 -50.12 17.53 -9.75
C ILE A 174 -49.34 17.22 -11.03
N GLU A 175 -48.71 18.25 -11.60
CA GLU A 175 -47.82 18.07 -12.75
C GLU A 175 -46.43 17.66 -12.25
N TYR A 176 -45.80 16.70 -12.94
CA TYR A 176 -44.50 16.15 -12.55
C TYR A 176 -43.51 16.11 -13.71
N PHE A 177 -42.26 16.47 -13.41
CA PHE A 177 -41.15 16.34 -14.33
C PHE A 177 -39.96 15.72 -13.60
N HIS A 178 -39.30 14.76 -14.24
CA HIS A 178 -37.97 14.32 -13.85
C HIS A 178 -36.97 15.45 -14.05
N ILE A 179 -36.03 15.54 -13.10
CA ILE A 179 -34.90 16.47 -13.12
C ILE A 179 -33.62 15.65 -13.21
N LEU A 180 -32.68 16.10 -14.04
CA LEU A 180 -31.26 15.77 -13.90
C LEU A 180 -30.51 17.02 -13.45
N SER A 181 -29.46 16.84 -12.65
CA SER A 181 -28.64 17.94 -12.14
C SER A 181 -27.15 17.61 -12.19
N SER A 182 -26.34 18.67 -12.18
CA SER A 182 -24.92 18.59 -11.81
C SER A 182 -24.76 19.18 -10.41
N ALA A 183 -24.00 18.51 -9.55
CA ALA A 183 -23.85 18.86 -8.14
C ALA A 183 -22.37 18.88 -7.74
N PHE A 184 -21.99 19.91 -6.97
CA PHE A 184 -20.63 20.10 -6.48
C PHE A 184 -20.65 20.55 -5.02
N ILE A 185 -19.75 20.02 -4.19
CA ILE A 185 -19.60 20.39 -2.77
C ILE A 185 -18.20 20.91 -2.50
N THR A 186 -18.06 21.88 -1.61
CA THR A 186 -16.73 22.27 -1.09
C THR A 186 -16.28 21.35 0.02
N TYR A 187 -15.00 20.96 0.00
CA TYR A 187 -14.33 20.37 1.15
C TYR A 187 -12.98 21.07 1.33
N ASN A 188 -12.83 21.82 2.43
CA ASN A 188 -11.78 22.83 2.54
C ASN A 188 -11.83 23.75 1.31
N ASP A 189 -10.69 24.03 0.69
CA ASP A 189 -10.58 24.92 -0.46
C ASP A 189 -10.77 24.21 -1.82
N GLU A 190 -11.17 22.93 -1.80
CA GLU A 190 -11.41 22.14 -3.01
C GLU A 190 -12.89 22.07 -3.37
N ALA A 191 -13.16 21.96 -4.67
CA ALA A 191 -14.49 21.80 -5.23
C ALA A 191 -14.62 20.38 -5.80
N ILE A 192 -15.53 19.59 -5.22
CA ILE A 192 -15.68 18.16 -5.51
C ILE A 192 -17.01 17.95 -6.24
N GLU A 193 -16.97 17.33 -7.42
CA GLU A 193 -18.16 16.87 -8.13
C GLU A 193 -18.78 15.67 -7.42
N LEU A 194 -20.11 15.61 -7.42
CA LEU A 194 -20.87 14.57 -6.75
C LEU A 194 -21.55 13.65 -7.76
N GLU A 195 -21.29 12.34 -7.64
CA GLU A 195 -22.04 11.28 -8.33
C GLU A 195 -23.08 10.73 -7.36
N ARG A 196 -24.37 10.81 -7.72
CA ARG A 196 -25.51 10.49 -6.83
C ARG A 196 -25.56 11.33 -5.54
N GLY A 197 -24.77 12.40 -5.42
CA GLY A 197 -24.59 13.13 -4.16
C GLY A 197 -23.41 12.63 -3.31
N ILE A 198 -22.52 11.79 -3.84
CA ILE A 198 -21.34 11.28 -3.14
C ILE A 198 -20.08 11.63 -3.95
N PRO A 199 -18.98 12.05 -3.30
CA PRO A 199 -17.68 12.16 -3.94
C PRO A 199 -17.21 10.81 -4.51
N SER A 200 -16.48 10.85 -5.63
CA SER A 200 -15.75 9.67 -6.10
C SER A 200 -14.71 9.21 -5.07
N ILE A 201 -14.53 7.91 -4.94
CA ILE A 201 -13.53 7.31 -4.06
C ILE A 201 -12.52 6.56 -4.91
N ASP A 202 -11.24 6.88 -4.72
CA ASP A 202 -10.14 6.15 -5.35
C ASP A 202 -10.15 4.70 -4.89
N PHE A 203 -9.83 3.79 -5.80
CA PHE A 203 -9.87 2.36 -5.54
C PHE A 203 -8.51 1.74 -5.80
N ASN A 204 -7.77 1.46 -4.74
CA ASN A 204 -6.50 0.73 -4.78
C ASN A 204 -6.23 -0.02 -3.47
N LYS A 205 -5.23 -0.91 -3.47
CA LYS A 205 -4.89 -1.72 -2.29
C LYS A 205 -4.64 -0.88 -1.03
N SER A 206 -3.95 0.26 -1.15
CA SER A 206 -3.68 1.14 -0.01
C SER A 206 -4.96 1.74 0.56
N ILE A 207 -5.87 2.24 -0.29
CA ILE A 207 -7.15 2.81 0.14
C ILE A 207 -8.07 1.72 0.72
N ILE A 208 -8.07 0.50 0.16
CA ILE A 208 -8.80 -0.63 0.74
C ILE A 208 -8.28 -0.92 2.16
N LYS A 209 -6.95 -1.01 2.33
CA LYS A 209 -6.33 -1.22 3.64
C LYS A 209 -6.64 -0.09 4.62
N GLU A 210 -6.53 1.16 4.19
CA GLU A 210 -6.88 2.32 5.01
C GLU A 210 -8.34 2.27 5.44
N SER A 211 -9.26 2.02 4.50
CA SER A 211 -10.68 1.94 4.79
C SER A 211 -11.01 0.84 5.80
N MET A 212 -10.39 -0.34 5.65
CA MET A 212 -10.53 -1.45 6.59
C MET A 212 -10.07 -1.03 7.98
N LEU A 213 -8.84 -0.51 8.13
CA LEU A 213 -8.29 -0.14 9.43
C LEU A 213 -9.09 0.99 10.10
N LYS A 214 -9.44 2.04 9.35
CA LYS A 214 -10.24 3.16 9.86
C LYS A 214 -11.64 2.73 10.27
N SER A 215 -12.23 1.76 9.59
CA SER A 215 -13.50 1.16 10.00
C SER A 215 -13.39 0.34 11.28
N VAL A 216 -12.25 -0.31 11.51
CA VAL A 216 -12.00 -0.99 12.79
C VAL A 216 -11.73 0.02 13.91
N ASP A 217 -10.99 1.09 13.65
CA ASP A 217 -10.82 2.21 14.60
C ASP A 217 -12.18 2.77 15.03
N TRP A 218 -13.10 2.95 14.08
CA TRP A 218 -14.47 3.37 14.37
C TRP A 218 -15.20 2.40 15.32
N LEU A 219 -15.01 1.08 15.19
CA LEU A 219 -15.56 0.10 16.13
C LEU A 219 -15.00 0.26 17.55
N VAL A 220 -13.70 0.55 17.67
CA VAL A 220 -13.05 0.82 18.97
C VAL A 220 -13.61 2.09 19.60
N GLU A 221 -13.70 3.18 18.81
CA GLU A 221 -14.22 4.48 19.27
C GLU A 221 -15.70 4.43 19.67
N ASN A 222 -16.48 3.51 19.08
CA ASN A 222 -17.90 3.32 19.37
C ASN A 222 -18.19 2.05 20.19
N MET A 223 -17.17 1.53 20.90
CA MET A 223 -17.32 0.47 21.89
C MET A 223 -17.76 1.06 23.23
N ASN A 224 -18.77 0.46 23.85
CA ASN A 224 -19.26 0.83 25.17
C ASN A 224 -18.26 0.41 26.27
N GLU A 225 -18.46 0.97 27.48
CA GLU A 225 -17.63 0.66 28.64
C GLU A 225 -17.65 -0.81 29.05
N ASP A 226 -18.75 -1.52 28.80
CA ASP A 226 -18.89 -2.95 29.08
C ASP A 226 -18.25 -3.86 28.02
N GLY A 227 -17.81 -3.30 26.88
CA GLY A 227 -17.24 -4.05 25.76
C GLY A 227 -18.22 -4.36 24.62
N SER A 228 -19.51 -4.02 24.78
CA SER A 228 -20.50 -4.11 23.70
C SER A 228 -20.32 -3.00 22.65
N PHE A 229 -20.75 -3.22 21.40
CA PHE A 229 -20.60 -2.25 20.31
C PHE A 229 -21.87 -1.40 20.11
N LEU A 230 -21.72 -0.18 19.61
CA LEU A 230 -22.84 0.60 19.08
C LEU A 230 -23.51 -0.15 17.91
N TYR A 231 -24.82 -0.43 18.03
CA TYR A 231 -25.57 -1.21 17.04
C TYR A 231 -25.96 -0.41 15.78
N PHE A 232 -26.48 0.80 15.98
CA PHE A 232 -27.11 1.62 14.95
C PHE A 232 -26.89 3.11 15.20
N TYR A 233 -26.71 3.86 14.12
CA TYR A 233 -26.72 5.31 14.13
C TYR A 233 -27.35 5.86 12.83
N ASP A 234 -28.29 6.79 12.96
CA ASP A 234 -28.83 7.58 11.85
C ASP A 234 -28.18 8.98 11.85
N PRO A 235 -27.26 9.28 10.92
CA PRO A 235 -26.57 10.56 10.85
C PRO A 235 -27.43 11.72 10.35
N CYS A 236 -28.56 11.43 9.69
CA CYS A 236 -29.49 12.45 9.20
C CYS A 236 -30.35 12.99 10.35
N LYS A 237 -30.77 12.10 11.26
CA LYS A 237 -31.57 12.46 12.44
C LYS A 237 -30.75 12.68 13.71
N ASN A 238 -29.47 12.31 13.71
CA ASN A 238 -28.60 12.25 14.88
C ASN A 238 -29.19 11.40 16.02
N THR A 239 -29.59 10.17 15.72
CA THR A 239 -30.19 9.26 16.71
C THR A 239 -29.58 7.86 16.64
N ILE A 240 -29.50 7.21 17.79
CA ILE A 240 -29.11 5.80 17.95
C ILE A 240 -30.34 4.88 18.11
N ILE A 241 -31.55 5.45 18.05
CA ILE A 241 -32.79 4.69 18.05
C ILE A 241 -33.08 4.22 16.63
N ASP A 242 -33.16 2.90 16.47
CA ASP A 242 -33.57 2.28 15.21
C ASP A 242 -35.07 2.48 14.99
N ASP A 243 -35.45 3.25 13.97
CA ASP A 243 -36.85 3.52 13.62
C ASP A 243 -37.65 2.24 13.30
N LEU A 244 -36.98 1.13 12.93
CA LEU A 244 -37.64 -0.17 12.72
C LEU A 244 -38.01 -0.85 14.04
N HIS A 245 -37.43 -0.39 15.15
CA HIS A 245 -37.62 -0.93 16.49
C HIS A 245 -37.71 0.21 17.54
N PRO A 246 -38.68 1.13 17.41
CA PRO A 246 -38.71 2.40 18.14
C PRO A 246 -38.92 2.24 19.66
N ASN A 247 -39.41 1.09 20.11
CA ASN A 247 -39.68 0.80 21.52
C ASN A 247 -38.44 0.34 22.31
N MET A 248 -37.26 0.28 21.69
CA MET A 248 -36.02 -0.07 22.38
C MET A 248 -35.40 1.18 22.99
N ILE A 249 -35.80 1.46 24.24
CA ILE A 249 -35.47 2.69 24.97
C ILE A 249 -34.03 2.67 25.52
N ASN A 250 -33.37 1.50 25.54
CA ASN A 250 -31.98 1.35 25.95
C ASN A 250 -31.22 0.52 24.89
N PRO A 251 -30.46 1.14 23.96
CA PRO A 251 -29.92 0.52 22.75
C PRO A 251 -28.72 -0.40 23.01
N LEU A 252 -28.67 -1.06 24.17
CA LEU A 252 -27.77 -2.16 24.47
C LEU A 252 -28.11 -3.33 23.53
N TYR A 253 -27.53 -3.23 22.35
CA TYR A 253 -27.22 -4.26 21.39
C TYR A 253 -28.23 -5.40 21.19
N ASN A 254 -28.84 -5.48 20.01
CA ASN A 254 -29.94 -6.44 19.82
C ASN A 254 -29.55 -7.89 19.54
N ASN A 255 -28.27 -8.24 19.34
CA ASN A 255 -27.96 -9.59 18.87
C ASN A 255 -26.50 -10.02 19.03
N ILE A 256 -26.19 -10.89 20.00
CA ILE A 256 -24.85 -11.48 20.23
C ILE A 256 -24.12 -11.94 18.95
N LEU A 257 -24.84 -12.45 17.94
CA LEU A 257 -24.23 -12.84 16.66
C LEU A 257 -23.44 -11.69 16.03
N ARG A 258 -24.03 -10.50 15.98
CA ARG A 258 -23.34 -9.33 15.44
C ARG A 258 -22.23 -8.86 16.39
N HIS A 259 -22.35 -9.10 17.71
CA HIS A 259 -21.38 -8.61 18.71
C HIS A 259 -20.04 -9.31 18.46
N SER A 260 -20.12 -10.63 18.36
CA SER A 260 -18.98 -11.48 18.05
C SER A 260 -18.39 -11.20 16.66
N GLY A 261 -19.19 -10.76 15.68
CA GLY A 261 -18.69 -10.23 14.41
C GLY A 261 -17.76 -9.02 14.57
N GLY A 262 -18.06 -8.13 15.52
CA GLY A 262 -17.19 -7.00 15.88
C GLY A 262 -15.88 -7.44 16.51
N THR A 263 -15.93 -8.45 17.38
CA THR A 263 -14.73 -9.07 17.96
C THR A 263 -13.83 -9.67 16.87
N ILE A 264 -14.41 -10.43 15.93
CA ILE A 264 -13.68 -11.02 14.80
C ILE A 264 -13.03 -9.91 13.97
N THR A 265 -13.74 -8.82 13.72
CA THR A 265 -13.23 -7.66 12.97
C THR A 265 -11.99 -7.05 13.64
N LEU A 266 -12.00 -6.88 14.97
CA LEU A 266 -10.83 -6.40 15.73
C LEU A 266 -9.64 -7.36 15.59
N LEU A 267 -9.88 -8.67 15.67
CA LEU A 267 -8.84 -9.70 15.56
C LEU A 267 -8.24 -9.74 14.15
N ARG A 268 -9.05 -9.53 13.10
CA ARG A 268 -8.56 -9.35 11.73
C ARG A 268 -7.68 -8.10 11.59
N ALA A 269 -8.02 -6.99 12.22
CA ALA A 269 -7.14 -5.82 12.20
C ALA A 269 -5.83 -6.06 12.96
N TYR A 270 -5.87 -6.82 14.06
CA TYR A 270 -4.67 -7.27 14.77
C TYR A 270 -3.76 -8.11 13.85
N GLU A 271 -4.31 -9.08 13.12
CA GLU A 271 -3.55 -9.88 12.12
C GLU A 271 -2.77 -9.01 11.12
N HIS A 272 -3.34 -7.87 10.73
CA HIS A 272 -2.74 -6.95 9.75
C HIS A 272 -1.72 -5.97 10.31
N THR A 273 -1.74 -5.72 11.63
CA THR A 273 -1.04 -4.58 12.23
C THR A 273 -0.20 -4.91 13.45
N ASN A 274 -0.48 -6.03 14.13
CA ASN A 274 0.00 -6.34 15.48
C ASN A 274 -0.26 -5.21 16.49
N ASN A 275 -1.28 -4.38 16.28
CA ASN A 275 -1.62 -3.29 17.19
C ASN A 275 -2.42 -3.81 18.39
N GLU A 276 -1.79 -3.76 19.56
CA GLU A 276 -2.34 -4.21 20.85
C GLU A 276 -3.67 -3.57 21.26
N ILE A 277 -4.02 -2.39 20.73
CA ILE A 277 -5.34 -1.78 20.98
C ILE A 277 -6.46 -2.71 20.50
N TYR A 278 -6.32 -3.30 19.31
CA TYR A 278 -7.34 -4.19 18.76
C TYR A 278 -7.46 -5.47 19.58
N LEU A 279 -6.33 -6.03 20.03
CA LEU A 279 -6.32 -7.23 20.85
C LEU A 279 -6.97 -6.98 22.23
N LYS A 280 -6.63 -5.87 22.89
CA LYS A 280 -7.24 -5.46 24.18
C LYS A 280 -8.74 -5.22 24.05
N SER A 281 -9.17 -4.52 23.00
CA SER A 281 -10.60 -4.30 22.72
C SER A 281 -11.32 -5.61 22.39
N ALA A 282 -10.69 -6.52 21.65
CA ALA A 282 -11.24 -7.85 21.38
C ALA A 282 -11.43 -8.64 22.68
N LYS A 283 -10.43 -8.64 23.58
CA LYS A 283 -10.55 -9.26 24.90
C LYS A 283 -11.72 -8.70 25.70
N LYS A 284 -11.83 -7.37 25.78
CA LYS A 284 -12.95 -6.70 26.47
C LYS A 284 -14.31 -7.12 25.91
N SER A 285 -14.42 -7.20 24.58
CA SER A 285 -15.60 -7.69 23.87
C SER A 285 -15.90 -9.17 24.18
N LEU A 286 -14.89 -10.03 24.31
CA LEU A 286 -15.05 -11.42 24.71
C LEU A 286 -15.49 -11.58 26.17
N ASP A 287 -14.95 -10.77 27.08
CA ASP A 287 -15.35 -10.76 28.49
C ASP A 287 -16.84 -10.42 28.63
N PHE A 288 -17.32 -9.42 27.86
CA PHE A 288 -18.76 -9.14 27.75
C PHE A 288 -19.54 -10.35 27.22
N LEU A 289 -19.09 -10.95 26.12
CA LEU A 289 -19.77 -12.11 25.51
C LEU A 289 -19.96 -13.24 26.54
N ILE A 290 -18.90 -13.59 27.26
CA ILE A 290 -18.90 -14.65 28.26
C ILE A 290 -19.84 -14.32 29.43
N SER A 291 -19.94 -13.05 29.82
CA SER A 291 -20.89 -12.63 30.88
C SER A 291 -22.35 -12.92 30.52
N THR A 292 -22.66 -13.13 29.24
CA THR A 292 -24.00 -13.48 28.76
C THR A 292 -24.27 -14.99 28.76
N PHE A 293 -23.28 -15.81 29.10
CA PHE A 293 -23.40 -17.26 28.96
C PHE A 293 -24.26 -17.86 30.06
N ARG A 294 -24.99 -18.92 29.69
CA ARG A 294 -25.69 -19.79 30.61
C ARG A 294 -25.18 -21.21 30.45
N GLU A 295 -25.18 -21.93 31.56
CA GLU A 295 -24.60 -23.27 31.65
C GLU A 295 -25.69 -24.35 31.55
N HIS A 296 -25.34 -25.48 30.95
CA HIS A 296 -26.10 -26.73 30.98
C HIS A 296 -25.14 -27.91 30.85
N LYS A 297 -25.67 -29.12 30.64
CA LYS A 297 -24.87 -30.32 30.42
C LYS A 297 -25.10 -30.93 29.04
N TYR A 298 -24.07 -31.57 28.50
CA TYR A 298 -24.13 -32.46 27.34
C TYR A 298 -23.27 -33.69 27.64
N LYS A 299 -23.84 -34.90 27.56
CA LYS A 299 -23.17 -36.15 28.00
C LYS A 299 -22.54 -36.01 29.41
N ASN A 300 -23.26 -35.40 30.34
CA ASN A 300 -22.83 -35.07 31.71
C ASN A 300 -21.68 -34.07 31.86
N GLU A 301 -21.10 -33.59 30.76
CA GLU A 301 -20.02 -32.60 30.73
C GLU A 301 -20.52 -31.15 30.68
N TYR A 302 -19.65 -30.21 31.03
CA TYR A 302 -19.92 -28.77 30.98
C TYR A 302 -20.27 -28.30 29.56
N ALA A 303 -21.43 -27.65 29.40
CA ALA A 303 -21.83 -27.00 28.17
C ALA A 303 -22.38 -25.60 28.46
N CYS A 304 -22.23 -24.66 27.51
CA CYS A 304 -22.71 -23.30 27.70
C CYS A 304 -23.18 -22.66 26.39
N TYR A 305 -24.03 -21.64 26.50
CA TYR A 305 -24.57 -20.90 25.37
C TYR A 305 -24.79 -19.42 25.72
N PRO A 306 -24.67 -18.50 24.75
CA PRO A 306 -25.01 -17.11 24.96
C PRO A 306 -26.51 -16.94 25.14
N PHE A 307 -26.90 -16.20 26.18
CA PHE A 307 -28.28 -15.82 26.46
C PHE A 307 -28.38 -14.31 26.71
N PHE A 308 -28.98 -13.61 25.77
CA PHE A 308 -29.08 -12.14 25.82
C PHE A 308 -30.47 -11.68 25.35
N ASN A 309 -31.00 -10.62 25.96
CA ASN A 309 -32.34 -10.08 25.65
C ASN A 309 -33.44 -11.16 25.60
N LYS A 310 -33.43 -12.06 26.59
CA LYS A 310 -34.37 -13.18 26.74
C LYS A 310 -34.35 -14.18 25.57
N LYS A 311 -33.24 -14.26 24.82
CA LYS A 311 -33.10 -15.12 23.64
C LYS A 311 -31.74 -15.82 23.63
N SER A 312 -31.71 -17.01 23.05
CA SER A 312 -30.47 -17.69 22.68
C SER A 312 -30.59 -18.29 21.27
N LYS A 313 -29.53 -18.15 20.47
CA LYS A 313 -29.48 -18.55 19.06
C LYS A 313 -28.26 -19.41 18.79
N LEU A 314 -28.43 -20.45 17.97
CA LEU A 314 -27.33 -21.32 17.54
C LEU A 314 -26.21 -20.53 16.85
N GLY A 315 -26.55 -19.65 15.89
CA GLY A 315 -25.55 -18.80 15.23
C GLY A 315 -24.81 -17.85 16.18
N GLY A 316 -25.44 -17.44 17.29
CA GLY A 316 -24.76 -16.67 18.34
C GLY A 316 -23.71 -17.48 19.08
N ALA A 317 -24.00 -18.76 19.36
CA ALA A 317 -23.02 -19.70 19.92
C ALA A 317 -21.90 -20.00 18.91
N GLY A 318 -22.25 -20.18 17.63
CA GLY A 318 -21.31 -20.40 16.53
C GLY A 318 -20.32 -19.26 16.34
N ILE A 319 -20.80 -18.03 16.06
CA ILE A 319 -19.90 -16.86 15.91
C ILE A 319 -19.17 -16.54 17.22
N GLY A 320 -19.81 -16.76 18.38
CA GLY A 320 -19.12 -16.65 19.67
C GLY A 320 -17.90 -17.57 19.77
N LEU A 321 -18.04 -18.83 19.33
CA LEU A 321 -16.93 -19.77 19.23
C LEU A 321 -15.89 -19.33 18.19
N VAL A 322 -16.32 -18.85 17.02
CA VAL A 322 -15.40 -18.30 16.00
C VAL A 322 -14.56 -17.16 16.57
N ALA A 323 -15.17 -16.21 17.28
CA ALA A 323 -14.48 -15.08 17.91
C ALA A 323 -13.45 -15.54 18.96
N LEU A 324 -13.84 -16.48 19.84
CA LEU A 324 -12.94 -17.06 20.84
C LEU A 324 -11.78 -17.82 20.18
N MET A 325 -12.05 -18.61 19.14
CA MET A 325 -11.03 -19.36 18.43
C MET A 325 -10.04 -18.44 17.72
N HIS A 326 -10.50 -17.36 17.07
CA HIS A 326 -9.60 -16.37 16.49
C HIS A 326 -8.69 -15.73 17.55
N TYR A 327 -9.22 -15.39 18.73
CA TYR A 327 -8.41 -14.84 19.82
C TYR A 327 -7.38 -15.87 20.31
N TYR A 328 -7.80 -17.13 20.51
CA TYR A 328 -6.89 -18.21 20.90
C TYR A 328 -5.79 -18.47 19.87
N ILE A 329 -6.12 -18.47 18.56
CA ILE A 329 -5.14 -18.70 17.48
C ILE A 329 -4.01 -17.67 17.55
N HIS A 330 -4.32 -16.42 17.89
CA HIS A 330 -3.33 -15.32 17.99
C HIS A 330 -2.56 -15.27 19.30
N THR A 331 -3.21 -15.61 20.41
CA THR A 331 -2.64 -15.39 21.76
C THR A 331 -2.16 -16.66 22.44
N ARG A 332 -2.68 -17.82 22.02
CA ARG A 332 -2.59 -19.10 22.74
C ARG A 332 -3.11 -19.04 24.18
N ASP A 333 -3.94 -18.04 24.49
CA ASP A 333 -4.52 -17.83 25.81
C ASP A 333 -5.61 -18.89 26.08
N LEU A 334 -5.35 -19.73 27.08
CA LEU A 334 -6.24 -20.81 27.50
C LEU A 334 -7.26 -20.38 28.57
N SER A 335 -7.27 -19.11 29.00
CA SER A 335 -8.20 -18.61 30.02
C SER A 335 -9.67 -18.81 29.63
N TYR A 336 -9.97 -18.85 28.33
CA TYR A 336 -11.31 -19.08 27.80
C TYR A 336 -11.62 -20.54 27.43
N LYS A 337 -10.69 -21.48 27.66
CA LYS A 337 -10.84 -22.87 27.20
C LYS A 337 -12.12 -23.54 27.71
N LYS A 338 -12.46 -23.36 28.99
CA LYS A 338 -13.71 -23.88 29.57
C LYS A 338 -14.93 -23.48 28.72
N TYR A 339 -15.00 -22.21 28.30
CA TYR A 339 -16.12 -21.68 27.53
C TYR A 339 -16.09 -22.12 26.07
N MET A 340 -14.90 -22.25 25.46
CA MET A 340 -14.75 -22.82 24.11
C MET A 340 -15.25 -24.27 24.07
N ASP A 341 -14.79 -25.11 24.99
CA ASP A 341 -15.20 -26.51 25.13
C ASP A 341 -16.73 -26.58 25.38
N GLY A 342 -17.25 -25.71 26.25
CA GLY A 342 -18.67 -25.63 26.57
C GLY A 342 -19.56 -25.22 25.39
N LEU A 343 -19.12 -24.28 24.54
CA LEU A 343 -19.83 -23.89 23.33
C LEU A 343 -19.83 -25.00 22.28
N VAL A 344 -18.69 -25.68 22.08
CA VAL A 344 -18.61 -26.84 21.20
C VAL A 344 -19.63 -27.89 21.64
N ARG A 345 -19.64 -28.26 22.92
CA ARG A 345 -20.62 -29.22 23.46
C ARG A 345 -22.06 -28.76 23.29
N HIS A 346 -22.33 -27.47 23.47
CA HIS A 346 -23.66 -26.92 23.19
C HIS A 346 -24.05 -27.10 21.71
N ILE A 347 -23.16 -26.75 20.78
CA ILE A 347 -23.41 -26.89 19.34
C ILE A 347 -23.68 -28.36 18.98
N LEU A 348 -22.83 -29.29 19.44
CA LEU A 348 -23.02 -30.73 19.19
C LEU A 348 -24.36 -31.24 19.74
N SER A 349 -24.76 -30.75 20.92
CA SER A 349 -26.04 -31.12 21.54
C SER A 349 -27.27 -30.63 20.76
N ARG A 350 -27.08 -29.77 19.75
CA ARG A 350 -28.14 -29.30 18.85
C ARG A 350 -28.16 -30.05 17.52
N VAL A 351 -27.23 -30.95 17.23
CA VAL A 351 -27.24 -31.76 16.00
C VAL A 351 -28.06 -33.03 16.26
N ASP A 352 -29.21 -33.15 15.62
CA ASP A 352 -30.05 -34.33 15.76
C ASP A 352 -29.47 -35.58 15.05
N ARG A 353 -30.23 -36.67 15.01
CA ARG A 353 -29.80 -37.93 14.38
C ARG A 353 -29.70 -37.85 12.86
N ASP A 354 -30.45 -36.94 12.24
CA ASP A 354 -30.53 -36.77 10.80
C ASP A 354 -29.51 -35.77 10.27
N GLY A 355 -28.76 -35.13 11.18
CA GLY A 355 -27.81 -34.06 10.91
C GLY A 355 -28.43 -32.66 10.95
N GLU A 356 -29.74 -32.55 11.17
CA GLU A 356 -30.40 -31.25 11.28
C GLU A 356 -29.96 -30.60 12.60
N MET A 357 -29.23 -29.49 12.52
CA MET A 357 -29.01 -28.69 13.72
C MET A 357 -30.36 -28.06 14.14
N ILE A 358 -30.66 -27.97 15.42
CA ILE A 358 -31.93 -27.41 15.89
C ILE A 358 -31.75 -25.90 16.12
N GLY A 359 -32.53 -25.09 15.39
CA GLY A 359 -32.58 -23.64 15.54
C GLY A 359 -33.32 -23.22 16.81
N TYR A 360 -32.69 -22.34 17.59
CA TYR A 360 -33.16 -21.75 18.86
C TYR A 360 -33.18 -22.68 20.06
N TYR A 361 -32.34 -22.33 21.05
CA TYR A 361 -32.38 -22.95 22.37
C TYR A 361 -33.49 -22.34 23.25
N ILE A 362 -33.68 -21.01 23.23
CA ILE A 362 -34.76 -20.32 23.96
C ILE A 362 -35.33 -19.19 23.09
N HIS A 363 -36.67 -19.19 22.90
CA HIS A 363 -37.40 -18.13 22.21
C HIS A 363 -38.63 -17.68 23.02
N PRO A 364 -38.84 -16.37 23.29
CA PRO A 364 -39.92 -15.88 24.17
C PRO A 364 -41.34 -16.30 23.77
N LYS A 365 -41.60 -16.52 22.48
CA LYS A 365 -42.93 -16.92 21.98
C LYS A 365 -43.22 -18.42 22.11
N PHE A 366 -42.21 -19.26 22.30
CA PHE A 366 -42.34 -20.72 22.29
C PHE A 366 -41.97 -21.29 23.67
N ASN A 367 -42.60 -22.42 24.03
CA ASN A 367 -42.40 -23.09 25.32
C ASN A 367 -42.42 -22.15 26.54
N ASN A 368 -43.28 -21.12 26.53
CA ASN A 368 -43.35 -20.08 27.57
C ASN A 368 -41.99 -19.43 27.91
N GLY A 369 -41.10 -19.30 26.92
CA GLY A 369 -39.75 -18.75 27.10
C GLY A 369 -38.76 -19.69 27.81
N LYS A 370 -39.09 -20.98 27.96
CA LYS A 370 -38.18 -22.03 28.45
C LYS A 370 -37.37 -22.66 27.30
N ALA A 371 -36.42 -23.53 27.65
CA ALA A 371 -35.56 -24.21 26.69
C ALA A 371 -36.36 -25.12 25.74
N ILE A 372 -36.02 -25.07 24.46
CA ILE A 372 -36.62 -25.87 23.38
C ILE A 372 -35.62 -26.99 23.08
N ILE A 373 -36.01 -28.23 23.37
CA ILE A 373 -35.10 -29.39 23.30
C ILE A 373 -35.36 -30.21 22.03
N ASN A 374 -36.63 -30.42 21.65
CA ASN A 374 -37.05 -31.17 20.46
C ASN A 374 -38.35 -30.58 19.87
N PRO A 375 -38.28 -29.46 19.13
CA PRO A 375 -39.46 -28.87 18.51
C PRO A 375 -39.97 -29.76 17.36
N ASP A 376 -41.29 -29.85 17.19
CA ASP A 376 -41.92 -30.47 16.02
C ASP A 376 -41.61 -29.69 14.72
N ASP A 377 -41.88 -30.28 13.55
CA ASP A 377 -41.55 -29.65 12.26
C ASP A 377 -42.27 -28.32 12.02
N ASN A 378 -43.49 -28.10 12.54
CA ASN A 378 -44.17 -26.81 12.39
C ASN A 378 -43.50 -25.75 13.27
N THR A 379 -43.19 -26.08 14.51
CA THR A 379 -42.41 -25.22 15.41
C THR A 379 -41.03 -24.93 14.81
N LYS A 380 -40.35 -25.94 14.23
CA LYS A 380 -39.08 -25.75 13.50
C LYS A 380 -39.24 -24.78 12.34
N LYS A 381 -40.30 -24.91 11.51
CA LYS A 381 -40.60 -24.00 10.40
C LYS A 381 -40.81 -22.55 10.85
N GLU A 382 -41.51 -22.32 11.95
CA GLU A 382 -41.70 -20.96 12.48
C GLU A 382 -40.40 -20.37 13.08
N LEU A 383 -39.60 -21.20 13.73
CA LEU A 383 -38.27 -20.83 14.26
C LEU A 383 -37.19 -20.73 13.17
N PHE A 384 -37.45 -21.25 11.97
CA PHE A 384 -36.48 -21.41 10.89
C PHE A 384 -35.90 -20.08 10.39
N SER A 385 -36.67 -18.98 10.47
CA SER A 385 -36.31 -17.62 9.99
C SER A 385 -35.04 -17.01 10.61
N PHE A 386 -34.30 -17.80 11.38
CA PHE A 386 -33.12 -17.40 12.11
C PHE A 386 -32.16 -18.59 12.39
N TYR A 387 -32.22 -19.62 11.56
CA TYR A 387 -31.34 -20.78 11.60
C TYR A 387 -30.05 -20.47 10.84
N TYR A 388 -28.93 -20.46 11.55
CA TYR A 388 -27.61 -20.01 11.07
C TYR A 388 -26.57 -21.11 11.34
N PRO A 389 -26.62 -22.22 10.58
CA PRO A 389 -25.82 -23.42 10.86
C PRO A 389 -24.36 -23.28 10.38
N GLY A 390 -24.11 -22.44 9.36
CA GLY A 390 -22.76 -22.20 8.83
C GLY A 390 -21.81 -21.61 9.86
N GLU A 391 -22.29 -20.67 10.67
CA GLU A 391 -21.56 -20.04 11.76
C GLU A 391 -21.08 -21.05 12.81
N ALA A 392 -21.95 -22.00 13.15
CA ALA A 392 -21.65 -23.06 14.10
C ALA A 392 -20.63 -24.05 13.53
N LEU A 393 -20.81 -24.47 12.28
CA LEU A 393 -19.87 -25.36 11.59
C LEU A 393 -18.49 -24.72 11.40
N LEU A 394 -18.43 -23.41 11.12
CA LEU A 394 -17.16 -22.69 11.05
C LEU A 394 -16.45 -22.68 12.41
N GLY A 395 -17.18 -22.39 13.50
CA GLY A 395 -16.63 -22.44 14.85
C GLY A 395 -16.09 -23.83 15.21
N LEU A 396 -16.82 -24.90 14.86
CA LEU A 396 -16.37 -26.28 15.05
C LEU A 396 -15.13 -26.60 14.21
N ALA A 397 -15.06 -26.15 12.95
CA ALA A 397 -13.90 -26.37 12.09
C ALA A 397 -12.64 -25.72 12.68
N LEU A 398 -12.73 -24.46 13.11
CA LEU A 398 -11.62 -23.75 13.73
C LEU A 398 -11.18 -24.42 15.02
N TYR A 399 -12.12 -24.80 15.88
CA TYR A 399 -11.80 -25.53 17.11
C TYR A 399 -11.09 -26.85 16.82
N TYR A 400 -11.63 -27.67 15.90
CA TYR A 400 -11.09 -28.97 15.54
C TYR A 400 -9.67 -28.87 14.98
N ARG A 401 -9.40 -27.86 14.15
CA ARG A 401 -8.11 -27.69 13.46
C ARG A 401 -7.02 -27.11 14.34
N TYR A 402 -7.37 -26.20 15.25
CA TYR A 402 -6.38 -25.36 15.93
C TYR A 402 -6.27 -25.57 17.43
N MET A 403 -7.30 -26.11 18.10
CA MET A 403 -7.24 -26.37 19.54
C MET A 403 -6.32 -27.55 19.84
N GLU A 404 -5.38 -27.35 20.76
CA GLU A 404 -4.44 -28.38 21.21
C GLU A 404 -5.03 -29.22 22.35
N ASN A 405 -4.57 -30.47 22.48
CA ASN A 405 -4.94 -31.40 23.55
C ASN A 405 -6.45 -31.66 23.68
N ILE A 406 -7.13 -31.82 22.55
CA ILE A 406 -8.53 -32.28 22.53
C ILE A 406 -8.53 -33.79 22.82
N ASP A 407 -9.38 -34.23 23.75
CA ASP A 407 -9.65 -35.65 24.00
C ASP A 407 -10.14 -36.36 22.72
N GLU A 408 -9.66 -37.57 22.46
CA GLU A 408 -9.94 -38.30 21.20
C GLU A 408 -11.42 -38.66 21.06
N GLU A 409 -12.12 -39.04 22.13
CA GLU A 409 -13.57 -39.29 22.07
C GLU A 409 -14.31 -38.01 21.71
N PHE A 410 -13.91 -36.89 22.32
CA PHE A 410 -14.48 -35.58 22.00
C PHE A 410 -14.20 -35.16 20.55
N LYS A 411 -12.99 -35.40 20.05
CA LYS A 411 -12.59 -35.11 18.67
C LYS A 411 -13.40 -35.93 17.67
N ILE A 412 -13.64 -37.21 17.95
CA ILE A 412 -14.51 -38.09 17.15
C ILE A 412 -15.96 -37.59 17.15
N ASP A 413 -16.49 -37.16 18.30
CA ASP A 413 -17.86 -36.61 18.40
C ASP A 413 -18.00 -35.34 17.55
N ILE A 414 -17.00 -34.44 17.58
CA ILE A 414 -16.98 -33.23 16.74
C ILE A 414 -16.98 -33.58 15.26
N ALA A 415 -16.10 -34.49 14.83
CA ALA A 415 -15.99 -34.87 13.43
C ALA A 415 -17.29 -35.51 12.93
N THR A 416 -17.81 -36.49 13.67
CA THR A 416 -19.03 -37.23 13.31
C THR A 416 -20.23 -36.30 13.16
N LYS A 417 -20.47 -35.43 14.14
CA LYS A 417 -21.59 -34.49 14.10
C LYS A 417 -21.44 -33.42 13.02
N SER A 418 -20.22 -32.97 12.75
CA SER A 418 -19.96 -32.00 11.68
C SER A 418 -20.22 -32.58 10.29
N ILE A 419 -19.84 -33.83 10.02
CA ILE A 419 -20.16 -34.53 8.77
C ILE A 419 -21.68 -34.67 8.61
N GLN A 420 -22.38 -35.18 9.65
CA GLN A 420 -23.84 -35.30 9.62
C GLN A 420 -24.53 -33.97 9.31
N ALA A 421 -24.06 -32.89 9.93
CA ALA A 421 -24.62 -31.55 9.70
C ALA A 421 -24.31 -31.03 8.29
N LEU A 422 -23.10 -31.21 7.77
CA LEU A 422 -22.76 -30.85 6.39
C LEU A 422 -23.60 -31.64 5.38
N ASP A 423 -23.70 -32.98 5.54
CA ASP A 423 -24.54 -33.84 4.71
C ASP A 423 -26.00 -33.36 4.71
N PHE A 424 -26.53 -33.00 5.88
CA PHE A 424 -27.88 -32.46 5.98
C PHE A 424 -28.02 -31.16 5.18
N LEU A 425 -27.11 -30.21 5.35
CA LEU A 425 -27.19 -28.88 4.71
C LEU A 425 -27.07 -28.94 3.18
N ILE A 426 -26.31 -29.91 2.66
CA ILE A 426 -26.03 -30.08 1.24
C ILE A 426 -27.07 -30.96 0.55
N TYR A 427 -27.44 -32.11 1.14
CA TYR A 427 -28.31 -33.07 0.46
C TYR A 427 -29.78 -32.99 0.89
N LYS A 428 -30.05 -32.76 2.18
CA LYS A 428 -31.41 -32.85 2.73
C LYS A 428 -32.13 -31.50 2.81
N ARG A 429 -31.43 -30.44 3.24
CA ARG A 429 -32.00 -29.09 3.41
C ARG A 429 -32.61 -28.54 2.12
N PRO A 430 -31.98 -28.65 0.94
CA PRO A 430 -32.57 -28.12 -0.30
C PRO A 430 -33.90 -28.77 -0.68
N ILE A 431 -34.11 -30.03 -0.30
CA ILE A 431 -35.35 -30.77 -0.59
C ILE A 431 -36.41 -30.48 0.48
N LYS A 432 -36.02 -30.52 1.76
CA LYS A 432 -36.94 -30.33 2.89
C LYS A 432 -37.48 -28.89 3.00
N TYR A 433 -36.68 -27.92 2.54
CA TYR A 433 -36.89 -26.49 2.76
C TYR A 433 -36.74 -25.66 1.48
N ASP A 434 -37.15 -26.21 0.34
CA ASP A 434 -37.05 -25.58 -0.99
C ASP A 434 -37.61 -24.14 -1.04
N TYR A 435 -38.73 -23.89 -0.37
CA TYR A 435 -39.43 -22.61 -0.28
C TYR A 435 -38.64 -21.49 0.44
N LEU A 436 -37.50 -21.82 1.05
CA LEU A 436 -36.66 -20.88 1.80
C LEU A 436 -35.46 -20.37 1.00
N PHE A 437 -35.21 -20.94 -0.18
CA PHE A 437 -34.11 -20.51 -1.03
C PHE A 437 -34.52 -19.29 -1.86
N THR A 438 -33.81 -18.18 -1.67
CA THR A 438 -34.00 -16.95 -2.45
C THR A 438 -33.40 -17.09 -3.85
N SER A 439 -33.86 -16.26 -4.80
CA SER A 439 -33.24 -16.17 -6.14
C SER A 439 -31.75 -15.83 -6.08
N LEU A 440 -31.31 -15.03 -5.08
CA LEU A 440 -29.92 -14.63 -4.86
C LEU A 440 -29.32 -15.35 -3.63
N PRO A 441 -28.87 -16.61 -3.74
CA PRO A 441 -28.32 -17.34 -2.61
C PRO A 441 -26.96 -16.79 -2.18
N ALA A 442 -26.68 -16.87 -0.88
CA ALA A 442 -25.36 -16.62 -0.32
C ALA A 442 -25.33 -17.11 1.14
N ASP A 443 -25.00 -18.38 1.35
CA ASP A 443 -24.74 -18.90 2.70
C ASP A 443 -23.26 -18.67 3.06
N ALA A 444 -22.85 -17.39 3.17
CA ALA A 444 -21.45 -16.97 3.27
C ALA A 444 -20.70 -17.60 4.46
N TRP A 445 -21.39 -17.87 5.56
CA TRP A 445 -20.82 -18.58 6.71
C TRP A 445 -20.64 -20.07 6.45
N LEU A 446 -21.58 -20.72 5.77
CA LEU A 446 -21.43 -22.12 5.36
C LEU A 446 -20.30 -22.27 4.33
N MET A 447 -20.16 -21.33 3.39
CA MET A 447 -19.05 -21.31 2.44
C MET A 447 -17.70 -21.22 3.16
N GLN A 448 -17.59 -20.36 4.19
CA GLN A 448 -16.42 -20.30 5.07
C GLN A 448 -16.19 -21.59 5.85
N ALA A 449 -17.26 -22.20 6.39
CA ALA A 449 -17.16 -23.47 7.09
C ALA A 449 -16.63 -24.59 6.18
N ILE A 450 -17.15 -24.70 4.95
CA ILE A 450 -16.68 -25.68 3.95
C ILE A 450 -15.21 -25.41 3.59
N GLU A 451 -14.83 -24.15 3.37
CA GLU A 451 -13.42 -23.79 3.13
C GLU A 451 -12.50 -24.33 4.22
N GLU A 452 -12.90 -24.25 5.50
CA GLU A 452 -12.12 -24.75 6.62
C GLU A 452 -12.17 -26.28 6.75
N TRP A 453 -13.35 -26.90 6.58
CA TRP A 453 -13.53 -28.35 6.69
C TRP A 453 -12.84 -29.13 5.58
N ILE A 454 -12.83 -28.64 4.33
CA ILE A 454 -12.14 -29.30 3.21
C ILE A 454 -10.63 -29.45 3.45
N LYS A 455 -10.05 -28.64 4.35
CA LYS A 455 -8.64 -28.71 4.76
C LYS A 455 -8.37 -29.81 5.82
N VAL A 456 -9.40 -30.56 6.23
CA VAL A 456 -9.32 -31.65 7.22
C VAL A 456 -9.43 -33.00 6.52
N ASP A 457 -8.57 -33.94 6.88
CA ASP A 457 -8.61 -35.30 6.34
C ASP A 457 -9.96 -35.96 6.59
N GLY A 458 -10.52 -36.60 5.55
CA GLY A 458 -11.85 -37.24 5.60
C GLY A 458 -13.04 -36.32 5.35
N PHE A 459 -12.84 -35.00 5.24
CA PHE A 459 -13.92 -34.03 4.94
C PHE A 459 -13.96 -33.56 3.49
N LYS A 460 -12.96 -33.91 2.67
CA LYS A 460 -12.93 -33.57 1.25
C LYS A 460 -14.08 -34.28 0.52
N ASN A 461 -15.03 -33.49 0.01
CA ASN A 461 -16.21 -33.96 -0.72
C ASN A 461 -16.54 -32.98 -1.87
N ASP A 462 -16.78 -33.53 -3.06
CA ASP A 462 -16.97 -32.72 -4.27
C ASP A 462 -18.31 -31.96 -4.29
N ASP A 463 -19.37 -32.48 -3.67
CA ASP A 463 -20.66 -31.79 -3.56
C ASP A 463 -20.58 -30.58 -2.63
N TYR A 464 -19.74 -30.64 -1.59
CA TYR A 464 -19.49 -29.50 -0.71
C TYR A 464 -18.77 -28.37 -1.47
N ILE A 465 -17.73 -28.74 -2.24
CA ILE A 465 -16.99 -27.80 -3.08
C ILE A 465 -17.92 -27.22 -4.15
N LYS A 466 -18.74 -28.07 -4.78
CA LYS A 466 -19.73 -27.67 -5.78
C LYS A 466 -20.72 -26.65 -5.23
N PHE A 467 -21.23 -26.85 -4.02
CA PHE A 467 -22.13 -25.90 -3.37
C PHE A 467 -21.52 -24.49 -3.29
N VAL A 468 -20.25 -24.38 -2.86
CA VAL A 468 -19.56 -23.09 -2.76
C VAL A 468 -19.45 -22.41 -4.12
N TYR A 469 -19.11 -23.16 -5.17
CA TYR A 469 -19.00 -22.59 -6.52
C TYR A 469 -20.34 -22.28 -7.18
N ASP A 470 -21.36 -23.10 -6.99
CA ASP A 470 -22.71 -22.85 -7.51
C ASP A 470 -23.31 -21.58 -6.90
N ASP A 471 -23.18 -21.38 -5.59
CA ASP A 471 -23.64 -20.16 -4.91
C ASP A 471 -22.85 -18.93 -5.40
N THR A 472 -21.53 -19.07 -5.57
CA THR A 472 -20.68 -18.00 -6.13
C THR A 472 -21.11 -17.62 -7.54
N GLN A 473 -21.38 -18.61 -8.40
CA GLN A 473 -21.82 -18.36 -9.77
C GLN A 473 -23.18 -17.65 -9.79
N LYS A 474 -24.15 -18.10 -8.98
CA LYS A 474 -25.46 -17.44 -8.89
C LYS A 474 -25.35 -15.98 -8.42
N MET A 475 -24.43 -15.68 -7.50
CA MET A 475 -24.14 -14.30 -7.11
C MET A 475 -23.56 -13.48 -8.28
N PHE A 476 -22.71 -14.07 -9.12
CA PHE A 476 -22.15 -13.39 -10.30
C PHE A 476 -23.18 -13.19 -11.41
N ASP A 477 -24.06 -14.17 -11.64
CA ASP A 477 -25.17 -14.06 -12.60
C ASP A 477 -26.13 -12.92 -12.21
N GLN A 478 -26.23 -12.62 -10.91
CA GLN A 478 -27.04 -11.56 -10.34
C GLN A 478 -26.21 -10.34 -9.88
N MET A 479 -25.10 -10.08 -10.57
CA MET A 479 -24.26 -8.90 -10.37
C MET A 479 -24.42 -7.90 -11.50
N TYR A 480 -24.45 -6.62 -11.17
CA TYR A 480 -24.29 -5.55 -12.16
C TYR A 480 -22.82 -5.50 -12.64
N THR A 481 -22.61 -5.67 -13.94
CA THR A 481 -21.31 -5.68 -14.63
C THR A 481 -21.24 -4.50 -15.62
N LYS A 482 -20.06 -4.26 -16.21
CA LYS A 482 -19.94 -3.22 -17.25
C LYS A 482 -20.86 -3.48 -18.44
N ASP A 483 -21.11 -4.75 -18.76
CA ASP A 483 -21.82 -5.16 -19.98
C ASP A 483 -23.35 -5.13 -19.80
N ASN A 484 -23.84 -5.37 -18.58
CA ASN A 484 -25.28 -5.41 -18.29
C ASN A 484 -25.80 -4.16 -17.57
N THR A 485 -24.96 -3.15 -17.29
CA THR A 485 -25.37 -1.95 -16.54
C THR A 485 -25.62 -0.76 -17.48
N PRO A 486 -26.82 -0.16 -17.47
CA PRO A 486 -27.09 1.06 -18.23
C PRO A 486 -26.13 2.22 -17.90
N ASN A 487 -25.76 3.00 -18.91
CA ASN A 487 -24.75 4.06 -18.79
C ASN A 487 -25.04 5.13 -17.71
N TYR A 488 -26.31 5.36 -17.37
CA TYR A 488 -26.73 6.37 -16.39
C TYR A 488 -26.75 5.87 -14.94
N ILE A 489 -26.42 4.59 -14.70
CA ILE A 489 -26.30 3.96 -13.36
C ILE A 489 -25.02 3.10 -13.25
N LYS A 490 -23.92 3.56 -13.86
CA LYS A 490 -22.61 2.88 -13.75
C LYS A 490 -22.15 2.70 -12.32
N ASP A 491 -22.75 3.45 -11.39
CA ASP A 491 -22.45 3.33 -9.98
C ASP A 491 -22.91 1.99 -9.37
N TYR A 492 -23.84 1.28 -10.02
CA TYR A 492 -24.33 -0.04 -9.60
C TYR A 492 -23.33 -1.18 -9.82
N ILE A 493 -22.34 -0.99 -10.69
CA ILE A 493 -21.37 -2.04 -11.05
C ILE A 493 -20.71 -2.61 -9.80
N GLY A 494 -20.69 -3.94 -9.70
CA GLY A 494 -20.20 -4.72 -8.56
C GLY A 494 -21.24 -4.96 -7.47
N GLY A 495 -22.41 -4.33 -7.53
CA GLY A 495 -23.50 -4.64 -6.62
C GLY A 495 -24.42 -5.74 -7.14
N PHE A 496 -25.13 -6.38 -6.22
CA PHE A 496 -26.03 -7.49 -6.50
C PHE A 496 -27.48 -7.02 -6.67
N PHE A 497 -28.29 -7.81 -7.36
CA PHE A 497 -29.74 -7.61 -7.52
C PHE A 497 -30.52 -8.91 -7.31
N TYR A 498 -31.77 -8.84 -6.85
CA TYR A 498 -32.65 -10.02 -6.78
C TYR A 498 -33.41 -10.23 -8.09
N ASN A 499 -33.93 -9.15 -8.66
CA ASN A 499 -34.44 -9.08 -10.02
C ASN A 499 -33.66 -8.00 -10.77
N TYR A 500 -33.33 -8.26 -12.03
CA TYR A 500 -32.63 -7.28 -12.84
C TYR A 500 -33.47 -6.00 -12.97
N GLY A 501 -32.87 -4.86 -12.62
CA GLY A 501 -33.57 -3.57 -12.49
C GLY A 501 -33.83 -3.14 -11.05
N ASP A 502 -33.75 -4.04 -10.07
CA ASP A 502 -33.90 -3.66 -8.66
C ASP A 502 -32.79 -2.70 -8.21
N HIS A 503 -33.08 -1.99 -7.12
CA HIS A 503 -32.08 -1.20 -6.41
C HIS A 503 -30.88 -2.05 -6.01
N VAL A 504 -29.69 -1.55 -6.34
CA VAL A 504 -28.44 -2.25 -6.08
C VAL A 504 -28.22 -2.55 -4.59
N TYR A 505 -27.59 -3.69 -4.33
CA TYR A 505 -27.17 -4.09 -3.01
C TYR A 505 -25.67 -4.40 -2.98
N HIS A 506 -24.88 -3.46 -2.48
CA HIS A 506 -23.49 -3.72 -2.12
C HIS A 506 -23.48 -4.42 -0.76
N ASP A 507 -23.46 -5.75 -0.78
CA ASP A 507 -23.55 -6.58 0.41
C ASP A 507 -22.20 -7.19 0.76
N ALA A 508 -21.56 -6.64 1.79
CA ALA A 508 -20.28 -7.14 2.25
C ALA A 508 -20.34 -8.57 2.80
N SER A 509 -21.47 -9.00 3.37
CA SER A 509 -21.60 -10.37 3.89
C SER A 509 -21.54 -11.40 2.76
N ARG A 510 -22.16 -11.11 1.61
CA ARG A 510 -22.04 -11.94 0.39
C ARG A 510 -20.61 -11.97 -0.12
N CYS A 511 -19.92 -10.83 -0.09
CA CYS A 511 -18.53 -10.74 -0.50
C CYS A 511 -17.60 -11.62 0.34
N GLU A 512 -17.85 -11.81 1.64
CA GLU A 512 -17.08 -12.76 2.47
C GLU A 512 -17.21 -14.22 1.99
N GLY A 513 -18.40 -14.62 1.50
CA GLY A 513 -18.60 -15.92 0.87
C GLY A 513 -17.79 -16.07 -0.42
N ILE A 514 -17.79 -15.05 -1.27
CA ILE A 514 -16.99 -15.01 -2.52
C ILE A 514 -15.48 -15.14 -2.21
N VAL A 515 -15.01 -14.48 -1.15
CA VAL A 515 -13.61 -14.62 -0.69
C VAL A 515 -13.31 -16.07 -0.30
N SER A 516 -14.24 -16.76 0.36
CA SER A 516 -14.05 -18.18 0.68
C SER A 516 -13.98 -19.06 -0.54
N ALA A 517 -14.79 -18.80 -1.57
CA ALA A 517 -14.68 -19.51 -2.85
C ALA A 517 -13.31 -19.29 -3.51
N TYR A 518 -12.75 -18.07 -3.43
CA TYR A 518 -11.40 -17.77 -3.90
C TYR A 518 -10.34 -18.60 -3.16
N TYR A 519 -10.33 -18.57 -1.82
CA TYR A 519 -9.32 -19.31 -1.05
C TYR A 519 -9.49 -20.83 -1.17
N LEU A 520 -10.72 -21.32 -1.34
CA LEU A 520 -10.99 -22.73 -1.65
C LEU A 520 -10.39 -23.12 -3.01
N ALA A 521 -10.58 -22.31 -4.06
CA ALA A 521 -9.97 -22.55 -5.37
C ALA A 521 -8.43 -22.57 -5.29
N LYS A 522 -7.84 -21.63 -4.56
CA LYS A 522 -6.39 -21.59 -4.31
C LYS A 522 -5.89 -22.84 -3.57
N TYR A 523 -6.63 -23.30 -2.55
CA TYR A 523 -6.28 -24.51 -1.82
C TYR A 523 -6.35 -25.77 -2.69
N LEU A 524 -7.34 -25.85 -3.58
CA LEU A 524 -7.50 -26.97 -4.52
C LEU A 524 -6.56 -26.91 -5.74
N GLY A 525 -5.80 -25.82 -5.91
CA GLY A 525 -4.89 -25.63 -7.04
C GLY A 525 -5.56 -25.18 -8.34
N ASP A 526 -6.81 -24.71 -8.31
CA ASP A 526 -7.54 -24.19 -9.47
C ASP A 526 -7.28 -22.68 -9.65
N GLU A 527 -6.12 -22.36 -10.24
CA GLU A 527 -5.69 -20.98 -10.46
C GLU A 527 -6.60 -20.20 -11.42
N ASN A 528 -7.18 -20.87 -12.42
CA ASN A 528 -8.07 -20.23 -13.40
C ASN A 528 -9.35 -19.76 -12.72
N LYS A 529 -9.97 -20.62 -11.92
CA LYS A 529 -11.16 -20.26 -11.14
C LYS A 529 -10.86 -19.20 -10.09
N ALA A 530 -9.72 -19.31 -9.40
CA ALA A 530 -9.30 -18.29 -8.45
C ALA A 530 -9.18 -16.91 -9.11
N LYS A 531 -8.59 -16.83 -10.31
CA LYS A 531 -8.48 -15.60 -11.08
C LYS A 531 -9.85 -15.03 -11.48
N GLU A 532 -10.76 -15.86 -12.00
CA GLU A 532 -12.11 -15.45 -12.38
C GLU A 532 -12.89 -14.88 -11.19
N ILE A 533 -12.84 -15.57 -10.05
CA ILE A 533 -13.49 -15.13 -8.81
C ILE A 533 -12.90 -13.80 -8.35
N LEU A 534 -11.57 -13.64 -8.39
CA LEU A 534 -10.89 -12.41 -7.99
C LEU A 534 -11.35 -11.21 -8.84
N GLU A 535 -11.43 -11.36 -10.16
CA GLU A 535 -11.87 -10.28 -11.06
C GLU A 535 -13.28 -9.77 -10.72
N ARG A 536 -14.23 -10.67 -10.45
CA ARG A 536 -15.61 -10.31 -10.04
C ARG A 536 -15.66 -9.77 -8.61
N MET A 537 -14.91 -10.37 -7.69
CA MET A 537 -14.80 -9.92 -6.30
C MET A 537 -14.30 -8.48 -6.20
N LEU A 538 -13.36 -8.09 -7.08
CA LEU A 538 -12.84 -6.73 -7.16
C LEU A 538 -13.88 -5.71 -7.67
N LEU A 539 -14.79 -6.12 -8.55
CA LEU A 539 -15.94 -5.28 -8.91
C LEU A 539 -16.80 -5.01 -7.69
N SER A 540 -17.12 -6.05 -6.90
CA SER A 540 -17.91 -5.91 -5.67
C SER A 540 -17.23 -5.04 -4.63
N ALA A 541 -15.92 -5.18 -4.44
CA ALA A 541 -15.13 -4.32 -3.58
C ALA A 541 -15.21 -2.85 -4.00
N LYS A 542 -15.09 -2.56 -5.30
CA LYS A 542 -15.22 -1.20 -5.83
C LYS A 542 -16.61 -0.61 -5.61
N GLY A 543 -17.66 -1.42 -5.78
CA GLY A 543 -19.04 -1.01 -5.48
C GLY A 543 -19.23 -0.72 -3.99
N LEU A 544 -18.75 -1.60 -3.12
CA LEU A 544 -18.83 -1.46 -1.66
C LEU A 544 -18.12 -0.21 -1.15
N MET A 545 -16.96 0.16 -1.72
CA MET A 545 -16.25 1.38 -1.35
C MET A 545 -17.08 2.65 -1.50
N LYS A 546 -18.06 2.68 -2.42
CA LYS A 546 -18.99 3.82 -2.58
C LYS A 546 -19.94 4.00 -1.41
N THR A 547 -20.02 3.03 -0.51
CA THR A 547 -20.81 3.12 0.72
C THR A 547 -19.96 3.59 1.92
N TRP A 548 -18.64 3.70 1.76
CA TRP A 548 -17.75 4.17 2.84
C TRP A 548 -17.97 5.67 3.15
N HIS A 549 -17.99 6.00 4.44
CA HIS A 549 -18.10 7.37 4.93
C HIS A 549 -16.73 8.05 5.02
N THR A 550 -16.33 8.70 3.94
CA THR A 550 -15.18 9.62 3.96
C THR A 550 -15.57 10.97 4.58
N PRO A 551 -14.60 11.74 5.12
CA PRO A 551 -14.84 13.12 5.55
C PRO A 551 -15.54 13.98 4.49
N GLN A 552 -15.23 13.77 3.20
CA GLN A 552 -15.83 14.45 2.07
C GLN A 552 -17.30 14.04 1.88
N SER A 553 -17.62 12.74 1.97
CA SER A 553 -18.98 12.22 1.76
C SER A 553 -19.95 12.52 2.91
N SER A 554 -19.44 12.81 4.11
CA SER A 554 -20.26 13.08 5.30
C SER A 554 -20.73 14.53 5.44
N TYR A 555 -20.79 15.30 4.34
CA TYR A 555 -21.08 16.74 4.36
C TYR A 555 -22.49 17.11 4.88
N ALA A 556 -23.46 16.22 4.70
CA ALA A 556 -24.86 16.46 5.05
C ALA A 556 -25.26 16.02 6.47
N GLN A 557 -24.32 15.44 7.22
CA GLN A 557 -24.60 14.84 8.52
C GLN A 557 -24.56 15.88 9.64
N ILE A 558 -25.42 15.71 10.66
CA ILE A 558 -25.48 16.63 11.80
C ILE A 558 -24.21 16.51 12.65
N GLU A 559 -23.74 15.28 12.89
CA GLU A 559 -22.47 14.97 13.58
C GLU A 559 -21.60 14.07 12.70
N PRO A 560 -20.89 14.64 11.69
CA PRO A 560 -20.15 13.85 10.70
C PRO A 560 -19.17 12.86 11.31
N LYS A 561 -18.45 13.27 12.37
CA LYS A 561 -17.42 12.45 13.03
C LYS A 561 -17.95 11.11 13.53
N ARG A 562 -19.23 11.04 13.93
CA ARG A 562 -19.82 9.81 14.48
C ARG A 562 -20.07 8.74 13.43
N ALA A 563 -20.20 9.11 12.15
CA ALA A 563 -20.38 8.16 11.06
C ALA A 563 -19.18 8.07 10.12
N GLN A 564 -18.23 9.02 10.19
CA GLN A 564 -16.98 8.95 9.43
C GLN A 564 -16.28 7.60 9.67
N HIS A 565 -15.65 7.09 8.61
CA HIS A 565 -14.97 5.81 8.56
C HIS A 565 -15.85 4.57 8.72
N SER A 566 -17.17 4.70 8.83
CA SER A 566 -18.11 3.57 8.77
C SER A 566 -18.62 3.30 7.34
N PHE A 567 -19.53 2.31 7.18
CA PHE A 567 -20.18 2.00 5.91
C PHE A 567 -21.69 2.24 5.97
N ARG A 568 -22.22 2.91 4.93
CA ARG A 568 -23.65 3.10 4.70
C ARG A 568 -24.33 1.77 4.42
N PHE A 569 -25.55 1.60 4.91
CA PHE A 569 -26.33 0.40 4.62
C PHE A 569 -26.75 0.29 3.13
N LYS A 570 -26.99 1.42 2.45
CA LYS A 570 -27.33 1.51 1.02
C LYS A 570 -26.76 2.81 0.45
N LEU A 571 -26.61 2.93 -0.87
CA LEU A 571 -25.99 4.10 -1.53
C LEU A 571 -26.54 5.45 -1.04
N THR A 572 -27.85 5.65 -1.04
CA THR A 572 -28.48 6.91 -0.58
C THR A 572 -28.91 6.92 0.88
N ARG A 573 -28.77 5.79 1.60
CA ARG A 573 -29.17 5.70 3.00
C ARG A 573 -27.96 5.87 3.90
N SER A 574 -27.88 7.00 4.59
CA SER A 574 -26.76 7.34 5.45
C SER A 574 -26.68 6.52 6.75
N TRP A 575 -27.59 5.57 6.97
CA TRP A 575 -27.60 4.73 8.16
C TRP A 575 -26.31 3.94 8.32
N VAL A 576 -25.78 3.98 9.54
CA VAL A 576 -24.66 3.18 9.97
C VAL A 576 -25.19 2.06 10.84
N ARG A 577 -24.82 0.83 10.48
CA ARG A 577 -25.05 -0.35 11.32
C ARG A 577 -23.72 -1.04 11.53
N VAL A 578 -23.54 -1.59 12.73
CA VAL A 578 -22.31 -2.30 13.08
C VAL A 578 -22.03 -3.47 12.12
N ASP A 579 -23.08 -4.15 11.64
CA ASP A 579 -22.95 -5.30 10.75
C ASP A 579 -22.37 -4.91 9.39
N SER A 580 -22.79 -3.77 8.82
CA SER A 580 -22.20 -3.22 7.59
C SER A 580 -20.70 -2.97 7.74
N VAL A 581 -20.27 -2.44 8.90
CA VAL A 581 -18.86 -2.15 9.19
C VAL A 581 -18.06 -3.45 9.34
N GLN A 582 -18.59 -4.39 10.12
CA GLN A 582 -17.96 -5.68 10.39
C GLN A 582 -17.73 -6.49 9.12
N HIS A 583 -18.80 -6.73 8.34
CA HIS A 583 -18.70 -7.53 7.12
C HIS A 583 -17.78 -6.86 6.08
N ALA A 584 -17.84 -5.53 5.94
CA ALA A 584 -16.97 -4.81 5.00
C ALA A 584 -15.49 -4.89 5.42
N ALA A 585 -15.19 -4.69 6.70
CA ALA A 585 -13.84 -4.76 7.22
C ALA A 585 -13.27 -6.18 7.14
N CYS A 586 -14.05 -7.23 7.51
CA CYS A 586 -13.62 -8.62 7.39
C CYS A 586 -13.41 -9.05 5.93
N PHE A 587 -14.32 -8.64 5.03
CA PHE A 587 -14.15 -8.85 3.59
C PHE A 587 -12.84 -8.23 3.10
N PHE A 588 -12.59 -6.95 3.41
CA PHE A 588 -11.37 -6.27 2.99
C PHE A 588 -10.11 -6.83 3.63
N ALA A 589 -10.14 -7.23 4.91
CA ALA A 589 -9.02 -7.85 5.59
C ALA A 589 -8.56 -9.13 4.87
N ARG A 590 -9.48 -9.94 4.34
CA ARG A 590 -9.12 -11.14 3.56
C ARG A 590 -8.79 -10.82 2.10
N LEU A 591 -9.46 -9.83 1.50
CA LEU A 591 -9.19 -9.39 0.11
C LEU A 591 -7.77 -8.86 -0.05
N ILE A 592 -7.25 -8.10 0.93
CA ILE A 592 -5.92 -7.48 0.89
C ILE A 592 -4.79 -8.50 0.65
N TYR A 593 -4.94 -9.73 1.15
CA TYR A 593 -3.98 -10.81 0.90
C TYR A 593 -4.15 -11.49 -0.46
N ALA A 594 -5.35 -11.41 -1.07
CA ALA A 594 -5.63 -11.95 -2.39
C ALA A 594 -5.12 -11.04 -3.52
N ILE A 595 -5.00 -9.74 -3.25
CA ILE A 595 -4.46 -8.74 -4.19
C ILE A 595 -2.96 -8.57 -3.99
N ASP A 596 -2.18 -8.61 -5.07
CA ASP A 596 -0.75 -8.31 -5.04
C ASP A 596 -0.49 -6.82 -4.76
N ASP A 597 0.77 -6.44 -4.56
CA ASP A 597 1.15 -5.03 -4.40
C ASP A 597 1.01 -4.23 -5.72
N SER A 598 0.71 -4.92 -6.83
CA SER A 598 0.38 -4.34 -8.13
C SER A 598 -1.01 -3.75 -8.22
N PHE A 599 -1.92 -4.23 -7.37
CA PHE A 599 -3.34 -4.01 -7.58
C PHE A 599 -3.73 -2.53 -7.46
N ASN A 600 -4.06 -1.94 -8.62
CA ASN A 600 -4.26 -0.50 -8.82
C ASN A 600 -3.06 0.34 -8.34
N SER A 601 -1.85 -0.08 -8.74
CA SER A 601 -0.76 0.88 -8.87
C SER A 601 -1.30 2.14 -9.56
N PRO A 602 -1.07 3.34 -8.99
CA PRO A 602 -1.51 4.58 -9.63
C PRO A 602 -1.06 4.55 -11.09
N LYS A 603 -1.93 4.98 -12.03
CA LYS A 603 -1.58 5.16 -13.46
C LYS A 603 -0.10 5.51 -13.53
N LYS A 604 0.74 4.65 -14.14
CA LYS A 604 2.19 4.79 -14.15
C LYS A 604 2.52 6.27 -14.35
N LYS A 605 2.99 6.93 -13.27
CA LYS A 605 3.27 8.37 -13.28
C LYS A 605 4.25 8.72 -14.41
N TYR A 606 5.08 7.74 -14.77
CA TYR A 606 6.06 7.76 -15.83
C TYR A 606 5.88 6.57 -16.79
N GLU A 607 5.83 6.85 -18.09
CA GLU A 607 5.82 5.85 -19.16
C GLU A 607 7.26 5.61 -19.66
N ILE A 608 7.67 4.35 -19.80
CA ILE A 608 9.00 4.01 -20.33
C ILE A 608 9.03 4.28 -21.83
N VAL A 609 10.01 5.08 -22.26
CA VAL A 609 10.26 5.41 -23.65
C VAL A 609 11.33 4.50 -24.24
N SER A 610 12.46 4.33 -23.54
CA SER A 610 13.56 3.46 -23.99
C SER A 610 14.49 3.09 -22.82
N THR A 611 15.37 2.11 -23.03
CA THR A 611 16.45 1.79 -22.09
C THR A 611 17.69 2.60 -22.43
N LEU A 612 18.23 3.34 -21.46
CA LEU A 612 19.43 4.18 -21.63
C LEU A 612 20.71 3.41 -21.28
N ASP A 613 20.67 2.59 -20.23
CA ASP A 613 21.81 1.80 -19.76
C ASP A 613 21.36 0.61 -18.89
N THR A 614 22.18 -0.44 -18.79
CA THR A 614 21.97 -1.58 -17.90
C THR A 614 23.31 -2.02 -17.31
N ALA A 615 23.49 -1.85 -16.00
CA ALA A 615 24.74 -2.19 -15.32
C ALA A 615 24.54 -2.46 -13.82
N GLY A 616 25.25 -3.46 -13.31
CA GLY A 616 25.29 -3.77 -11.89
C GLY A 616 23.92 -4.15 -11.32
N TYR A 617 23.47 -3.39 -10.31
CA TYR A 617 22.23 -3.64 -9.56
C TYR A 617 21.01 -2.87 -10.10
N SER A 618 21.12 -2.24 -11.27
CA SER A 618 20.06 -1.39 -11.83
C SER A 618 20.01 -1.32 -13.36
N THR A 619 18.85 -0.93 -13.87
CA THR A 619 18.63 -0.54 -15.27
C THR A 619 18.13 0.90 -15.34
N VAL A 620 18.68 1.71 -16.22
CA VAL A 620 18.28 3.12 -16.42
C VAL A 620 17.42 3.24 -17.66
N TYR A 621 16.22 3.80 -17.51
CA TYR A 621 15.25 4.03 -18.57
C TYR A 621 15.08 5.53 -18.83
N LEU A 622 14.84 5.91 -20.08
CA LEU A 622 14.21 7.17 -20.41
C LEU A 622 12.72 7.01 -20.17
N VAL A 623 12.12 7.93 -19.42
CA VAL A 623 10.68 7.91 -19.14
C VAL A 623 10.07 9.28 -19.39
N LYS A 624 8.74 9.33 -19.58
CA LYS A 624 7.98 10.57 -19.73
C LYS A 624 6.79 10.63 -18.79
N ASP A 625 6.49 11.81 -18.25
CA ASP A 625 5.27 12.01 -17.44
C ASP A 625 4.02 12.23 -18.31
N GLN A 626 2.86 12.39 -17.68
CA GLN A 626 1.59 12.67 -18.38
C GLN A 626 1.61 13.98 -19.18
N LYS A 627 2.49 14.93 -18.83
CA LYS A 627 2.68 16.22 -19.51
C LYS A 627 3.74 16.15 -20.61
N GLN A 628 4.24 14.96 -20.94
CA GLN A 628 5.32 14.72 -21.92
C GLN A 628 6.68 15.32 -21.53
N ASN A 629 6.95 15.55 -20.24
CA ASN A 629 8.28 15.91 -19.75
C ASN A 629 9.13 14.64 -19.60
N PHE A 630 10.41 14.70 -20.00
CA PHE A 630 11.33 13.55 -19.97
C PHE A 630 12.17 13.50 -18.70
N PHE A 631 12.34 12.29 -18.16
CA PHE A 631 13.12 12.00 -16.96
C PHE A 631 13.96 10.72 -17.17
N ALA A 632 14.99 10.54 -16.35
CA ALA A 632 15.72 9.28 -16.26
C ALA A 632 15.20 8.49 -15.06
N MET A 633 14.78 7.24 -15.28
CA MET A 633 14.35 6.32 -14.24
C MET A 633 15.38 5.21 -14.05
N LYS A 634 16.11 5.22 -12.93
CA LYS A 634 17.00 4.12 -12.52
C LYS A 634 16.19 3.12 -11.68
N ARG A 635 15.86 1.98 -12.28
CA ARG A 635 15.17 0.87 -11.64
C ARG A 635 16.16 -0.09 -11.01
N ILE A 636 15.96 -0.41 -9.74
CA ILE A 636 16.74 -1.43 -9.06
C ILE A 636 16.28 -2.81 -9.51
N THR A 637 17.21 -3.58 -10.05
CA THR A 637 17.00 -4.96 -10.50
C THR A 637 17.48 -5.97 -9.45
N GLU A 638 18.35 -5.56 -8.51
CA GLU A 638 18.89 -6.44 -7.47
C GLU A 638 18.90 -5.77 -6.08
N THR A 639 17.89 -6.08 -5.27
CA THR A 639 17.63 -5.42 -3.96
C THR A 639 18.61 -5.82 -2.87
N ARG A 640 19.46 -6.84 -3.08
CA ARG A 640 20.47 -7.24 -2.09
C ARG A 640 21.59 -6.22 -1.91
N TYR A 641 21.77 -5.28 -2.84
CA TYR A 641 22.78 -4.21 -2.75
C TYR A 641 22.28 -3.00 -1.93
N LEU A 642 21.72 -3.27 -0.76
CA LEU A 642 21.01 -2.29 0.08
C LEU A 642 21.84 -1.03 0.34
N ARG A 643 23.09 -1.16 0.77
CA ARG A 643 23.97 0.00 1.03
C ARG A 643 24.18 0.89 -0.20
N LEU A 644 24.36 0.32 -1.39
CA LEU A 644 24.57 1.12 -2.61
C LEU A 644 23.29 1.91 -2.96
N ILE A 645 22.13 1.30 -2.75
CA ILE A 645 20.82 1.93 -2.95
C ILE A 645 20.61 3.05 -1.92
N GLU A 646 20.92 2.81 -0.65
CA GLU A 646 20.84 3.81 0.43
C GLU A 646 21.79 4.99 0.19
N ASN A 647 23.03 4.72 -0.25
CA ASN A 647 24.00 5.73 -0.62
C ASN A 647 23.54 6.56 -1.81
N GLU A 648 23.02 5.91 -2.87
CA GLU A 648 22.49 6.61 -4.04
C GLU A 648 21.45 7.65 -3.62
N ILE A 649 20.53 7.30 -2.73
CA ILE A 649 19.51 8.23 -2.20
C ILE A 649 20.16 9.35 -1.39
N LYS A 650 20.98 8.97 -0.41
CA LYS A 650 21.58 9.89 0.56
C LYS A 650 22.42 10.96 -0.12
N PHE A 651 23.33 10.54 -1.01
CA PHE A 651 24.25 11.45 -1.68
C PHE A 651 23.58 12.23 -2.80
N SER A 652 22.71 11.61 -3.63
CA SER A 652 22.04 12.33 -4.72
C SER A 652 21.17 13.48 -4.21
N LYS A 653 20.52 13.35 -3.04
CA LYS A 653 19.81 14.46 -2.39
C LYS A 653 20.74 15.57 -1.91
N MET A 654 21.87 15.19 -1.28
CA MET A 654 22.81 16.15 -0.71
C MET A 654 23.54 16.97 -1.79
N VAL A 655 23.85 16.34 -2.91
CA VAL A 655 24.60 16.96 -4.03
C VAL A 655 23.70 17.67 -5.05
N ASN A 656 22.38 17.75 -4.82
CA ASN A 656 21.45 18.53 -5.65
C ASN A 656 21.79 20.03 -5.77
N LYS A 657 22.73 20.54 -4.94
CA LYS A 657 23.21 21.93 -4.91
C LYS A 657 24.42 22.19 -5.81
N ILE A 658 25.00 21.16 -6.41
CA ILE A 658 26.15 21.26 -7.34
C ILE A 658 25.77 20.79 -8.74
N ASN A 659 26.73 20.80 -9.66
CA ASN A 659 26.57 20.20 -10.98
C ASN A 659 26.52 18.66 -10.85
N SER A 660 25.34 18.17 -10.54
CA SER A 660 24.98 16.75 -10.45
C SER A 660 23.62 16.56 -11.09
N ILE A 661 23.37 15.36 -11.62
CA ILE A 661 22.03 14.96 -12.02
C ILE A 661 21.13 15.02 -10.81
N LYS A 662 20.02 15.75 -10.94
CA LYS A 662 19.14 16.00 -9.80
C LYS A 662 18.25 14.81 -9.54
N PHE A 663 18.22 14.40 -8.29
CA PHE A 663 17.23 13.45 -7.81
C PHE A 663 15.89 14.16 -7.62
N ILE A 664 14.84 13.63 -8.26
CA ILE A 664 13.49 14.20 -8.26
C ILE A 664 12.63 13.48 -7.22
N GLU A 665 12.47 12.17 -7.37
CA GLU A 665 11.63 11.38 -6.47
C GLU A 665 11.99 9.90 -6.51
N LEU A 666 11.50 9.17 -5.49
CA LEU A 666 11.61 7.73 -5.37
C LEU A 666 10.21 7.14 -5.47
N ILE A 667 10.03 6.19 -6.39
CA ILE A 667 8.78 5.48 -6.61
C ILE A 667 8.98 4.02 -6.26
N LYS A 668 8.17 3.53 -5.33
CA LYS A 668 8.06 2.11 -5.01
C LYS A 668 6.76 1.58 -5.60
N ASN A 669 6.87 0.68 -6.56
CA ASN A 669 5.74 -0.02 -7.17
C ASN A 669 6.13 -1.49 -7.42
N GLU A 670 5.21 -2.25 -8.00
CA GLU A 670 5.39 -3.65 -8.41
C GLU A 670 6.54 -3.89 -9.40
N ASP A 671 6.93 -2.87 -10.19
CA ASP A 671 8.13 -2.94 -11.04
C ASP A 671 9.45 -2.84 -10.23
N GLY A 672 9.38 -2.61 -8.91
CA GLY A 672 10.51 -2.48 -8.00
C GLY A 672 10.73 -1.06 -7.48
N ILE A 673 11.98 -0.76 -7.11
CA ILE A 673 12.39 0.54 -6.59
C ILE A 673 12.91 1.37 -7.76
N ASN A 674 12.27 2.50 -8.04
CA ASN A 674 12.58 3.35 -9.17
C ASN A 674 12.99 4.74 -8.69
N PHE A 675 14.21 5.15 -9.03
CA PHE A 675 14.72 6.50 -8.78
C PHE A 675 14.48 7.36 -10.01
N ILE A 676 13.80 8.49 -9.83
CA ILE A 676 13.56 9.46 -10.89
C ILE A 676 14.58 10.59 -10.76
N PHE A 677 15.23 10.87 -11.86
CA PHE A 677 16.23 11.91 -12.01
C PHE A 677 15.89 12.83 -13.18
N ASP A 678 16.47 14.03 -13.16
CA ASP A 678 16.52 14.87 -14.36
C ASP A 678 17.16 14.09 -15.52
N TYR A 679 16.58 14.22 -16.71
CA TYR A 679 17.13 13.62 -17.92
C TYR A 679 18.14 14.56 -18.57
N ALA A 680 19.42 14.17 -18.57
CA ALA A 680 20.44 14.80 -19.40
C ALA A 680 20.23 14.40 -20.86
N LYS A 681 19.98 15.40 -21.72
CA LYS A 681 19.61 15.15 -23.12
C LYS A 681 20.78 14.70 -23.99
N ASP A 682 22.00 15.06 -23.60
CA ASP A 682 23.21 14.70 -24.34
C ASP A 682 23.83 13.38 -23.84
N LEU A 683 24.83 12.88 -24.56
CA LEU A 683 25.54 11.65 -24.22
C LEU A 683 26.35 11.81 -22.92
N ASN A 684 26.56 10.71 -22.18
CA ASN A 684 27.65 10.69 -21.19
C ASN A 684 28.99 10.94 -21.89
N LEU A 685 29.96 11.50 -21.16
CA LEU A 685 31.21 11.96 -21.78
C LEU A 685 32.01 10.83 -22.45
N LYS A 686 31.88 9.59 -21.97
CA LYS A 686 32.46 8.42 -22.66
C LYS A 686 31.87 8.27 -24.07
N LYS A 687 30.54 8.16 -24.17
CA LYS A 687 29.82 8.03 -25.45
C LYS A 687 30.03 9.25 -26.34
N TYR A 688 30.14 10.45 -25.76
CA TYR A 688 30.44 11.68 -26.51
C TYR A 688 31.79 11.58 -27.21
N VAL A 689 32.84 11.18 -26.50
CA VAL A 689 34.19 11.03 -27.08
C VAL A 689 34.25 9.86 -28.06
N GLU A 690 33.58 8.74 -27.77
CA GLU A 690 33.50 7.61 -28.70
C GLU A 690 32.84 8.01 -30.03
N LYS A 691 31.91 8.97 -30.01
CA LYS A 691 31.25 9.50 -31.20
C LYS A 691 32.05 10.60 -31.91
N ASN A 692 32.66 11.52 -31.16
CA ASN A 692 33.26 12.75 -31.70
C ASN A 692 34.80 12.75 -31.70
N GLY A 693 35.44 11.70 -31.19
CA GLY A 693 36.89 11.53 -31.09
C GLY A 693 37.52 12.21 -29.88
N SER A 694 37.28 13.50 -29.67
CA SER A 694 37.82 14.29 -28.54
C SER A 694 37.03 15.58 -28.34
N ILE A 695 37.14 16.23 -27.18
CA ILE A 695 36.59 17.58 -26.94
C ILE A 695 37.59 18.67 -27.34
N SER A 696 37.08 19.86 -27.67
CA SER A 696 37.91 21.03 -27.92
C SER A 696 38.58 21.57 -26.64
N LEU A 697 39.61 22.39 -26.81
CA LEU A 697 40.32 23.01 -25.69
C LEU A 697 39.40 23.90 -24.82
N ASN A 698 38.48 24.64 -25.45
CA ASN A 698 37.51 25.47 -24.73
C ASN A 698 36.51 24.62 -23.93
N GLU A 699 36.04 23.51 -24.50
CA GLU A 699 35.18 22.56 -23.78
C GLU A 699 35.91 21.93 -22.60
N ALA A 700 37.20 21.62 -22.75
CA ALA A 700 38.02 21.08 -21.68
C ALA A 700 38.22 22.08 -20.52
N TYR A 701 38.46 23.36 -20.81
CA TYR A 701 38.50 24.41 -19.78
C TYR A 701 37.16 24.56 -19.06
N ASN A 702 36.05 24.54 -19.82
CA ASN A 702 34.71 24.63 -19.25
C ASN A 702 34.39 23.41 -18.37
N PHE A 703 34.71 22.21 -18.84
CA PHE A 703 34.59 20.95 -18.11
C PHE A 703 35.33 21.02 -16.76
N LEU A 704 36.62 21.35 -16.79
CA LEU A 704 37.43 21.46 -15.58
C LEU A 704 36.88 22.48 -14.60
N SER A 705 36.52 23.68 -15.09
CA SER A 705 35.98 24.75 -14.24
C SER A 705 34.68 24.33 -13.52
N GLN A 706 33.81 23.61 -14.22
CA GLN A 706 32.54 23.12 -13.65
C GLN A 706 32.76 21.98 -12.66
N ILE A 707 33.53 20.95 -13.02
CA ILE A 707 33.78 19.80 -12.14
C ILE A 707 34.59 20.20 -10.91
N LEU A 708 35.50 21.17 -11.02
CA LEU A 708 36.27 21.68 -9.89
C LEU A 708 35.37 22.27 -8.79
N LYS A 709 34.30 22.96 -9.15
CA LYS A 709 33.31 23.45 -8.19
C LYS A 709 32.61 22.30 -7.45
N SER A 710 32.27 21.22 -8.17
CA SER A 710 31.72 20.02 -7.57
C SER A 710 32.71 19.34 -6.61
N LEU A 711 33.98 19.22 -7.00
CA LEU A 711 35.02 18.64 -6.13
C LEU A 711 35.30 19.49 -4.89
N GLN A 712 35.29 20.82 -5.00
CA GLN A 712 35.44 21.72 -3.84
C GLN A 712 34.27 21.56 -2.85
N PHE A 713 33.05 21.43 -3.35
CA PHE A 713 31.91 21.11 -2.49
C PHE A 713 32.08 19.75 -1.81
N MET A 714 32.52 18.74 -2.55
CA MET A 714 32.77 17.41 -2.01
C MET A 714 33.83 17.44 -0.91
N GLU A 715 34.97 18.12 -1.13
CA GLU A 715 36.03 18.30 -0.14
C GLU A 715 35.51 18.96 1.15
N ASN A 716 34.79 20.08 1.01
CA ASN A 716 34.23 20.82 2.16
C ASN A 716 33.23 20.01 2.98
N ASN A 717 32.57 19.02 2.38
CA ASN A 717 31.60 18.15 3.04
C ASN A 717 32.18 16.78 3.37
N ASN A 718 33.50 16.57 3.18
CA ASN A 718 34.18 15.29 3.34
C ASN A 718 33.51 14.16 2.55
N ILE A 719 33.16 14.40 1.29
CA ILE A 719 32.53 13.43 0.40
C ILE A 719 33.57 12.93 -0.60
N LEU A 720 33.64 11.61 -0.80
CA LEU A 720 34.37 11.01 -1.92
C LEU A 720 33.38 10.24 -2.82
N HIS A 721 33.54 10.36 -4.14
CA HIS A 721 32.65 9.72 -5.12
C HIS A 721 33.09 8.27 -5.42
N LEU A 722 34.40 8.02 -5.40
CA LEU A 722 35.04 6.72 -5.53
C LEU A 722 34.92 6.01 -6.90
N ASP A 723 34.28 6.63 -7.89
CA ASP A 723 34.14 6.08 -9.25
C ASP A 723 33.98 7.20 -10.31
N LEU A 724 34.77 8.27 -10.16
CA LEU A 724 34.77 9.40 -11.08
C LEU A 724 35.40 9.01 -12.42
N LYS A 725 34.60 9.00 -13.49
CA LYS A 725 35.02 8.62 -14.85
C LYS A 725 34.09 9.22 -15.91
N PRO A 726 34.49 9.28 -17.19
CA PRO A 726 33.66 9.89 -18.25
C PRO A 726 32.27 9.26 -18.42
N ALA A 727 32.07 7.99 -18.05
CA ALA A 727 30.76 7.35 -18.11
C ALA A 727 29.77 7.85 -17.04
N ASN A 728 30.29 8.38 -15.92
CA ASN A 728 29.52 8.87 -14.77
C ASN A 728 29.41 10.41 -14.76
N ILE A 729 29.75 11.05 -15.88
CA ILE A 729 29.59 12.49 -16.10
C ILE A 729 28.68 12.67 -17.30
N LEU A 730 27.52 13.28 -17.08
CA LEU A 730 26.50 13.50 -18.10
C LEU A 730 26.56 14.94 -18.58
N LEU A 731 26.65 15.12 -19.90
CA LEU A 731 26.53 16.43 -20.53
C LEU A 731 25.03 16.76 -20.70
N ASP A 732 24.64 17.98 -20.36
CA ASP A 732 23.31 18.49 -20.67
C ASP A 732 23.38 19.98 -20.94
N SER A 733 23.16 20.38 -22.20
CA SER A 733 23.08 21.79 -22.60
C SER A 733 24.30 22.61 -22.15
N GLY A 734 25.51 22.04 -22.29
CA GLY A 734 26.77 22.66 -21.90
C GLY A 734 27.13 22.57 -20.41
N LYS A 735 26.33 21.85 -19.60
CA LYS A 735 26.62 21.56 -18.19
C LYS A 735 27.16 20.13 -18.01
N TYR A 736 28.19 19.99 -17.20
CA TYR A 736 28.81 18.70 -16.87
C TYR A 736 28.35 18.22 -15.50
N ASN A 737 27.45 17.25 -15.47
CA ASN A 737 26.78 16.79 -14.26
C ASN A 737 27.35 15.46 -13.77
N LEU A 738 27.77 15.39 -12.51
CA LEU A 738 28.13 14.13 -11.86
C LEU A 738 26.89 13.22 -11.69
N ALA A 739 27.09 11.91 -11.76
CA ALA A 739 26.06 10.90 -11.61
C ALA A 739 26.63 9.61 -11.00
N ASP A 740 25.75 8.69 -10.57
CA ASP A 740 26.08 7.38 -9.99
C ASP A 740 26.83 7.46 -8.64
N TRP A 741 26.09 7.89 -7.61
CA TRP A 741 26.60 8.13 -6.26
C TRP A 741 26.56 6.90 -5.36
N GLY A 742 26.19 5.72 -5.85
CA GLY A 742 26.03 4.51 -5.03
C GLY A 742 27.30 4.09 -4.30
N ASN A 743 28.48 4.37 -4.88
CA ASN A 743 29.78 4.09 -4.25
C ASN A 743 30.27 5.20 -3.32
N ALA A 744 29.58 6.34 -3.26
CA ALA A 744 30.06 7.49 -2.49
C ALA A 744 30.07 7.22 -0.98
N THR A 745 30.93 7.95 -0.28
CA THR A 745 31.10 7.82 1.18
C THR A 745 31.53 9.14 1.81
N PHE A 746 31.38 9.21 3.14
CA PHE A 746 31.95 10.29 3.94
C PHE A 746 33.37 9.93 4.43
N GLY A 747 34.24 10.93 4.51
CA GLY A 747 35.57 10.85 5.11
C GLY A 747 36.62 11.65 4.33
N LYS A 748 37.57 12.25 5.05
CA LYS A 748 38.73 12.96 4.46
C LYS A 748 39.72 11.99 3.84
N THR A 749 39.99 10.92 4.58
CA THR A 749 40.75 9.76 4.15
C THR A 749 39.87 8.56 4.43
N VAL A 750 39.59 7.78 3.39
CA VAL A 750 38.79 6.57 3.55
C VAL A 750 39.69 5.40 3.21
N ARG A 751 40.02 4.63 4.25
CA ARG A 751 40.67 3.34 4.07
C ARG A 751 39.59 2.37 3.63
N THR A 752 39.49 2.11 2.32
CA THR A 752 38.49 1.15 1.81
C THR A 752 39.11 0.13 0.90
N ILE A 753 38.62 -1.10 1.06
CA ILE A 753 39.40 -2.32 0.85
C ILE A 753 38.79 -3.25 -0.21
N HIS A 754 37.91 -2.69 -1.04
CA HIS A 754 37.51 -3.27 -2.31
C HIS A 754 38.00 -2.35 -3.42
N LEU A 755 38.73 -2.84 -4.42
CA LEU A 755 38.89 -2.10 -5.69
C LEU A 755 37.50 -1.94 -6.34
N LYS A 756 36.81 -0.86 -5.97
CA LYS A 756 35.58 -0.37 -6.58
C LYS A 756 35.99 0.82 -7.43
N GLY A 757 35.63 0.78 -8.70
CA GLY A 757 36.09 1.73 -9.71
C GLY A 757 36.74 1.00 -10.89
N ASN A 758 36.78 1.67 -12.04
CA ASN A 758 37.44 1.11 -13.22
C ASN A 758 38.96 1.28 -13.08
N PRO A 759 39.77 0.20 -13.14
CA PRO A 759 41.23 0.24 -12.94
C PRO A 759 41.98 1.28 -13.78
N ILE A 760 41.42 1.71 -14.91
CA ILE A 760 42.00 2.74 -15.77
C ILE A 760 42.01 4.12 -15.10
N TYR A 761 41.05 4.40 -14.21
CA TYR A 761 40.87 5.71 -13.56
C TYR A 761 41.30 5.70 -12.10
N ILE A 762 41.75 4.56 -11.58
CA ILE A 762 42.15 4.39 -10.18
C ILE A 762 43.53 5.02 -9.93
N ALA A 763 43.64 5.79 -8.85
CA ALA A 763 44.89 6.40 -8.40
C ALA A 763 45.86 5.36 -7.78
N PRO A 764 47.18 5.57 -7.83
CA PRO A 764 48.17 4.61 -7.30
C PRO A 764 47.98 4.23 -5.82
N GLU A 765 47.70 5.20 -4.95
CA GLU A 765 47.51 4.99 -3.51
C GLU A 765 46.33 4.05 -3.17
N PHE A 766 45.43 3.84 -4.11
CA PHE A 766 44.29 2.95 -3.97
C PHE A 766 44.69 1.48 -3.82
N TYR A 767 45.81 1.07 -4.44
CA TYR A 767 46.37 -0.29 -4.31
C TYR A 767 46.98 -0.54 -2.92
N PHE A 768 47.22 0.54 -2.17
CA PHE A 768 47.63 0.54 -0.77
C PHE A 768 46.44 0.73 0.19
N GLY A 769 45.23 0.89 -0.34
CA GLY A 769 43.99 0.99 0.45
C GLY A 769 43.60 2.41 0.85
N GLU A 770 44.29 3.45 0.39
CA GLU A 770 43.99 4.84 0.77
C GLU A 770 43.21 5.58 -0.33
N ARG A 771 42.22 6.39 0.10
CA ARG A 771 41.41 7.22 -0.78
C ARG A 771 41.21 8.58 -0.17
N THR A 772 41.48 9.62 -0.96
CA THR A 772 41.32 11.02 -0.54
C THR A 772 40.77 11.85 -1.70
N ILE A 773 40.55 13.13 -1.46
CA ILE A 773 40.25 14.08 -2.53
C ILE A 773 41.35 14.12 -3.60
N SER A 774 42.62 13.88 -3.21
CA SER A 774 43.74 13.79 -4.17
C SER A 774 43.51 12.65 -5.16
N SER A 775 42.91 11.54 -4.74
CA SER A 775 42.57 10.41 -5.62
C SER A 775 41.48 10.76 -6.64
N GLU A 776 40.52 11.62 -6.27
CA GLU A 776 39.49 12.15 -7.19
C GLU A 776 40.13 13.08 -8.25
N ILE A 777 41.14 13.87 -7.86
CA ILE A 777 41.91 14.72 -8.79
C ILE A 777 42.65 13.87 -9.84
N TYR A 778 43.25 12.76 -9.42
CA TYR A 778 43.88 11.82 -10.34
C TYR A 778 42.86 11.21 -11.33
N SER A 779 41.70 10.80 -10.82
CA SER A 779 40.59 10.25 -11.63
C SER A 779 40.06 11.28 -12.64
N LEU A 780 39.96 12.55 -12.23
CA LEU A 780 39.63 13.68 -13.09
C LEU A 780 40.71 13.91 -14.16
N GLY A 781 41.99 13.78 -13.81
CA GLY A 781 43.11 13.87 -14.75
C GLY A 781 43.06 12.79 -15.82
N CYS A 782 42.80 11.55 -15.42
CA CYS A 782 42.60 10.42 -16.33
C CYS A 782 41.41 10.67 -17.27
N SER A 783 40.32 11.23 -16.73
CA SER A 783 39.12 11.58 -17.48
C SER A 783 39.38 12.69 -18.48
N LEU A 784 40.08 13.76 -18.07
CA LEU A 784 40.46 14.89 -18.92
C LEU A 784 41.38 14.44 -20.06
N TYR A 785 42.37 13.60 -19.76
CA TYR A 785 43.26 13.04 -20.78
C TYR A 785 42.47 12.28 -21.84
N PHE A 786 41.54 11.43 -21.41
CA PHE A 786 40.65 10.70 -22.33
C PHE A 786 39.78 11.65 -23.16
N LEU A 787 39.22 12.68 -22.54
CA LEU A 787 38.42 13.68 -23.25
C LEU A 787 39.22 14.44 -24.31
N LEU A 788 40.47 14.81 -24.03
CA LEU A 788 41.32 15.57 -24.94
C LEU A 788 41.92 14.73 -26.08
N THR A 789 42.07 13.41 -25.89
CA THR A 789 42.84 12.56 -26.82
C THR A 789 42.04 11.44 -27.47
N GLY A 790 40.87 11.09 -26.92
CA GLY A 790 40.14 9.86 -27.25
C GLY A 790 40.83 8.58 -26.80
N LYS A 791 41.97 8.69 -26.10
CA LYS A 791 42.82 7.57 -25.68
C LYS A 791 42.82 7.47 -24.16
N HIS A 792 42.88 6.26 -23.64
CA HIS A 792 43.19 6.09 -22.22
C HIS A 792 44.68 6.39 -21.99
N ILE A 793 45.01 6.86 -20.78
CA ILE A 793 46.40 7.13 -20.36
C ILE A 793 47.35 5.94 -20.57
N TYR A 794 46.78 4.74 -20.70
CA TYR A 794 47.48 3.50 -21.04
C TYR A 794 46.86 2.87 -22.29
N ASN A 795 47.67 2.66 -23.33
CA ASN A 795 47.23 2.19 -24.64
C ASN A 795 46.85 0.69 -24.57
N ASN A 796 45.58 0.37 -24.78
CA ASN A 796 45.03 -0.96 -24.55
C ASN A 796 44.90 -1.74 -25.87
N ARG A 797 46.03 -2.07 -26.52
CA ARG A 797 46.00 -2.74 -27.83
C ARG A 797 45.90 -4.27 -27.80
N ASN A 798 46.03 -4.92 -26.65
CA ASN A 798 45.63 -6.32 -26.46
C ASN A 798 45.41 -6.61 -24.97
N ARG A 799 44.58 -7.60 -24.63
CA ARG A 799 44.18 -7.97 -23.26
C ARG A 799 45.37 -8.08 -22.29
N HIS A 800 45.76 -6.98 -21.64
CA HIS A 800 46.78 -6.98 -20.60
C HIS A 800 46.19 -7.56 -19.30
N SER A 801 46.96 -8.45 -18.65
CA SER A 801 46.62 -9.00 -17.32
C SER A 801 46.42 -7.89 -16.30
N LEU A 802 45.71 -8.19 -15.21
CA LEU A 802 45.49 -7.25 -14.10
C LEU A 802 46.83 -6.68 -13.58
N VAL A 803 47.86 -7.52 -13.52
CA VAL A 803 49.23 -7.16 -13.10
C VAL A 803 49.81 -6.05 -13.96
N ARG A 804 49.74 -6.16 -15.28
CA ARG A 804 50.24 -5.12 -16.20
C ARG A 804 49.52 -3.79 -16.00
N LYS A 805 48.20 -3.81 -15.79
CA LYS A 805 47.42 -2.59 -15.52
C LYS A 805 47.88 -1.91 -14.24
N ILE A 806 48.08 -2.68 -13.17
CA ILE A 806 48.57 -2.18 -11.88
C ILE A 806 49.98 -1.61 -12.01
N TYR A 807 50.89 -2.35 -12.65
CA TYR A 807 52.25 -1.89 -12.91
C TYR A 807 52.25 -0.56 -13.66
N THR A 808 51.40 -0.46 -14.68
CA THR A 808 51.32 0.75 -15.50
C THR A 808 50.73 1.91 -14.68
N SER A 809 49.70 1.66 -13.86
CA SER A 809 49.16 2.64 -12.91
C SER A 809 50.21 3.15 -11.93
N LEU A 810 51.05 2.27 -11.38
CA LEU A 810 52.03 2.61 -10.32
C LEU A 810 53.29 3.29 -10.86
N TYR A 811 53.86 2.80 -11.96
CA TYR A 811 55.23 3.18 -12.36
C TYR A 811 55.31 3.94 -13.68
N ILE A 812 54.27 3.90 -14.52
CA ILE A 812 54.32 4.48 -15.86
C ILE A 812 53.65 5.86 -15.88
N GLN A 813 54.41 6.85 -16.36
CA GLN A 813 53.95 8.22 -16.58
C GLN A 813 53.07 8.33 -17.82
N ALA A 814 52.09 9.23 -17.79
CA ALA A 814 51.20 9.46 -18.92
C ALA A 814 51.94 10.14 -20.08
N ASP A 815 51.73 9.64 -21.30
CA ASP A 815 52.28 10.27 -22.51
C ASP A 815 51.46 11.52 -22.87
N LEU A 816 52.00 12.69 -22.53
CA LEU A 816 51.35 13.99 -22.76
C LEU A 816 51.70 14.59 -24.14
N SER A 817 52.44 13.89 -25.00
CA SER A 817 52.81 14.38 -26.35
C SER A 817 51.60 14.67 -27.24
N TYR A 818 50.48 13.96 -27.02
CA TYR A 818 49.22 14.15 -27.75
C TYR A 818 48.46 15.43 -27.37
N ILE A 819 48.82 16.08 -26.26
CA ILE A 819 48.16 17.31 -25.80
C ILE A 819 48.83 18.49 -26.50
N LYS A 820 48.07 19.40 -27.12
CA LYS A 820 48.65 20.55 -27.84
C LYS A 820 48.88 21.79 -26.95
N SER A 821 47.99 22.03 -25.98
CA SER A 821 48.08 23.18 -25.07
C SER A 821 49.14 22.93 -23.99
N ASN A 822 50.07 23.87 -23.81
CA ASN A 822 51.10 23.83 -22.78
C ASN A 822 50.49 23.95 -21.38
N LYS A 823 49.43 24.76 -21.23
CA LYS A 823 48.69 24.84 -19.98
C LYS A 823 48.00 23.52 -19.64
N MET A 824 47.34 22.87 -20.60
CA MET A 824 46.71 21.55 -20.34
C MET A 824 47.74 20.45 -20.10
N LYS A 825 48.89 20.47 -20.79
CA LYS A 825 50.02 19.57 -20.48
C LYS A 825 50.46 19.74 -19.04
N TYR A 826 50.68 20.99 -18.60
CA TYR A 826 51.03 21.29 -17.23
C TYR A 826 49.99 20.77 -16.25
N LEU A 827 48.72 21.13 -16.40
CA LEU A 827 47.66 20.69 -15.51
C LEU A 827 47.56 19.16 -15.42
N LEU A 828 47.57 18.46 -16.56
CA LEU A 828 47.58 17.00 -16.58
C LEU A 828 48.80 16.41 -15.89
N SER A 829 50.00 16.96 -16.09
CA SER A 829 51.22 16.51 -15.43
C SER A 829 51.13 16.61 -13.90
N GLN A 830 50.45 17.64 -13.39
CA GLN A 830 50.30 17.85 -11.95
C GLN A 830 49.15 17.02 -11.35
N MET A 831 48.07 16.81 -12.10
CA MET A 831 46.94 15.97 -11.69
C MET A 831 47.27 14.47 -11.70
N LEU A 832 48.15 14.03 -12.60
CA LEU A 832 48.52 12.62 -12.79
C LEU A 832 49.77 12.20 -11.99
N GLN A 833 50.24 13.05 -11.06
CA GLN A 833 51.33 12.69 -10.14
C GLN A 833 50.99 11.43 -9.35
N LYS A 834 51.96 10.49 -9.32
CA LYS A 834 51.78 9.17 -8.70
C LYS A 834 51.78 9.25 -7.18
N ASP A 835 52.72 10.03 -6.64
CA ASP A 835 52.76 10.39 -5.24
C ASP A 835 51.64 11.39 -4.94
N SER A 836 50.66 10.97 -4.14
CA SER A 836 49.50 11.79 -3.80
C SER A 836 49.84 13.06 -3.02
N SER A 837 51.00 13.10 -2.35
CA SER A 837 51.47 14.28 -1.61
C SER A 837 52.05 15.37 -2.51
N LYS A 838 52.49 14.99 -3.72
CA LYS A 838 53.01 15.91 -4.75
C LYS A 838 51.96 16.29 -5.79
N ARG A 839 50.76 15.69 -5.70
CA ARG A 839 49.66 15.95 -6.62
C ARG A 839 49.02 17.30 -6.30
N ILE A 840 48.70 18.05 -7.35
CA ILE A 840 48.09 19.38 -7.22
C ILE A 840 46.82 19.34 -6.37
N THR A 841 46.66 20.32 -5.48
CA THR A 841 45.44 20.49 -4.68
C THR A 841 44.32 21.16 -5.48
N LEU A 842 43.06 21.08 -5.01
CA LEU A 842 41.93 21.75 -5.67
C LEU A 842 42.08 23.28 -5.73
N ASN A 843 42.70 23.87 -4.72
CA ASN A 843 42.94 25.32 -4.67
C ASN A 843 44.04 25.74 -5.65
N GLU A 844 45.16 25.01 -5.70
CA GLU A 844 46.21 25.25 -6.67
C GLU A 844 45.70 25.06 -8.10
N LEU A 845 44.94 23.98 -8.37
CA LEU A 845 44.34 23.72 -9.67
C LEU A 845 43.43 24.88 -10.11
N LYS A 846 42.67 25.46 -9.17
CA LYS A 846 41.83 26.63 -9.44
C LYS A 846 42.65 27.87 -9.80
N GLU A 847 43.75 28.13 -9.09
CA GLU A 847 44.62 29.27 -9.39
C GLU A 847 45.33 29.09 -10.73
N GLN A 848 45.85 27.90 -11.03
CA GLN A 848 46.49 27.61 -12.32
C GLN A 848 45.50 27.71 -13.49
N LEU A 849 44.22 27.39 -13.29
CA LEU A 849 43.18 27.57 -14.31
C LEU A 849 42.91 29.05 -14.66
N LYS A 850 43.21 30.02 -13.77
CA LYS A 850 43.04 31.46 -14.05
C LYS A 850 44.17 32.05 -14.91
N ARG A 851 45.33 31.40 -14.94
CA ARG A 851 46.52 31.86 -15.69
C ARG A 851 46.32 31.72 -17.20
N ASN A 852 47.02 32.53 -18.00
CA ASN A 852 46.91 32.50 -19.46
C ASN A 852 47.81 31.42 -20.07
N GLU A 853 47.52 30.97 -21.29
CA GLU A 853 48.32 29.95 -21.99
C GLU A 853 49.81 30.35 -22.09
N ASN A 854 50.08 31.64 -22.26
CA ASN A 854 51.44 32.20 -22.38
C ASN A 854 52.28 32.00 -21.12
N ASP A 855 51.66 31.85 -19.95
CA ASP A 855 52.34 31.64 -18.68
C ASP A 855 53.00 30.25 -18.57
N PHE A 856 52.75 29.36 -19.55
CA PHE A 856 53.19 27.97 -19.57
C PHE A 856 54.12 27.64 -20.75
N ILE A 857 54.48 28.62 -21.60
CA ILE A 857 55.28 28.38 -22.83
C ILE A 857 56.71 27.92 -22.52
N ASN A 858 57.31 28.41 -21.42
CA ASN A 858 58.70 28.12 -21.05
C ASN A 858 58.83 26.97 -20.04
N ILE A 859 57.77 26.19 -19.82
CA ILE A 859 57.83 25.04 -18.93
C ILE A 859 58.38 23.87 -19.75
N GLU A 860 59.62 23.48 -19.47
CA GLU A 860 60.21 22.27 -20.03
C GLU A 860 59.53 21.04 -19.41
N PHE A 861 58.98 20.20 -20.27
CA PHE A 861 58.47 18.89 -19.90
C PHE A 861 59.53 17.89 -20.33
N GLU A 862 60.08 17.12 -19.39
CA GLU A 862 60.89 15.97 -19.75
C GLU A 862 60.04 15.02 -20.60
N GLU A 863 60.46 14.77 -21.84
CA GLU A 863 59.90 13.67 -22.62
C GLU A 863 60.31 12.37 -21.93
N VAL A 864 59.40 11.84 -21.11
CA VAL A 864 59.53 10.49 -20.57
C VAL A 864 59.33 9.52 -21.73
N LYS A 865 60.41 9.25 -22.46
CA LYS A 865 60.47 8.11 -23.35
C LYS A 865 60.41 6.87 -22.47
N ASN A 866 59.24 6.23 -22.45
CA ASN A 866 59.07 4.89 -21.89
C ASN A 866 59.83 3.89 -22.80
N THR A 867 61.17 4.00 -22.86
CA THR A 867 62.03 3.16 -23.69
C THR A 867 62.06 1.74 -23.16
N ASP A 868 61.68 0.80 -24.03
CA ASP A 868 61.82 -0.65 -23.91
C ASP A 868 61.35 -1.27 -22.60
N ILE A 869 60.02 -1.27 -22.44
CA ILE A 869 59.35 -2.11 -21.45
C ILE A 869 59.40 -3.56 -21.96
N ASP A 870 60.19 -4.41 -21.32
CA ASP A 870 60.07 -5.84 -21.51
C ASP A 870 58.76 -6.34 -20.87
N PHE A 871 57.65 -6.16 -21.59
CA PHE A 871 56.33 -6.73 -21.29
C PHE A 871 56.29 -8.25 -21.56
N ALA A 872 57.42 -8.92 -21.83
CA ALA A 872 57.41 -10.35 -22.18
C ALA A 872 57.05 -11.25 -21.00
N ASP A 873 57.21 -10.79 -19.75
CA ASP A 873 57.04 -11.64 -18.57
C ASP A 873 56.22 -10.99 -17.44
N ASP A 874 54.97 -11.46 -17.29
CA ASP A 874 54.05 -11.03 -16.23
C ASP A 874 54.58 -11.37 -14.84
N GLU A 875 55.34 -12.45 -14.71
CA GLU A 875 55.87 -12.94 -13.43
C GLU A 875 56.96 -12.01 -12.91
N LYS A 876 57.83 -11.47 -13.80
CA LYS A 876 58.82 -10.45 -13.42
C LYS A 876 58.16 -9.15 -12.96
N LEU A 877 57.15 -8.68 -13.70
CA LEU A 877 56.38 -7.50 -13.30
C LEU A 877 55.69 -7.72 -11.96
N PHE A 878 55.12 -8.89 -11.75
CA PHE A 878 54.43 -9.24 -10.53
C PHE A 878 55.37 -9.28 -9.32
N ASN A 879 56.54 -9.91 -9.47
CA ASN A 879 57.56 -9.98 -8.41
C ASN A 879 58.10 -8.60 -8.03
N LYS A 880 58.35 -7.72 -9.01
CA LYS A 880 58.74 -6.33 -8.73
C LYS A 880 57.69 -5.58 -7.89
N ILE A 881 56.40 -5.74 -8.20
CA ILE A 881 55.32 -5.10 -7.43
C ILE A 881 55.20 -5.70 -6.02
N ILE A 882 55.51 -6.99 -5.88
CA ILE A 882 55.56 -7.69 -4.58
C ILE A 882 56.69 -7.15 -3.71
N ASP A 883 57.87 -6.89 -4.28
CA ASP A 883 59.03 -6.33 -3.57
C ASP A 883 58.72 -4.93 -3.00
N ASP A 884 57.93 -4.14 -3.73
CA ASP A 884 57.41 -2.84 -3.28
C ASP A 884 56.28 -2.96 -2.23
N ASN A 885 55.98 -4.18 -1.76
CA ASN A 885 54.99 -4.49 -0.75
C ASN A 885 53.58 -3.96 -1.07
N VAL A 886 53.16 -3.95 -2.35
CA VAL A 886 51.83 -3.47 -2.72
C VAL A 886 50.75 -4.44 -2.18
N PRO A 887 49.93 -4.03 -1.19
CA PRO A 887 49.09 -4.97 -0.44
C PRO A 887 48.03 -5.68 -1.29
N PHE A 888 47.46 -4.97 -2.27
CA PHE A 888 46.54 -5.56 -3.24
C PHE A 888 47.17 -6.75 -3.98
N VAL A 889 48.40 -6.57 -4.48
CA VAL A 889 49.10 -7.56 -5.31
C VAL A 889 49.57 -8.74 -4.48
N LEU A 890 50.13 -8.49 -3.30
CA LEU A 890 50.46 -9.54 -2.33
C LEU A 890 49.26 -10.46 -2.08
N ASN A 891 48.07 -9.89 -1.86
CA ASN A 891 46.85 -10.67 -1.70
C ASN A 891 46.44 -11.46 -2.95
N GLU A 892 46.53 -10.88 -4.15
CA GLU A 892 46.25 -11.62 -5.39
C GLU A 892 47.17 -12.84 -5.53
N ARG A 893 48.47 -12.65 -5.28
CA ARG A 893 49.45 -13.74 -5.34
C ARG A 893 49.18 -14.81 -4.30
N GLY A 894 48.81 -14.42 -3.08
CA GLY A 894 48.35 -15.37 -2.07
C GLY A 894 47.19 -16.23 -2.57
N ARG A 895 46.21 -15.65 -3.29
CA ARG A 895 45.09 -16.42 -3.86
C ARG A 895 45.50 -17.35 -4.99
N GLU A 896 46.48 -16.97 -5.81
CA GLU A 896 47.06 -17.86 -6.83
C GLU A 896 47.74 -19.06 -6.16
N TYR A 897 48.56 -18.84 -5.15
CA TYR A 897 49.20 -19.91 -4.39
C TYR A 897 48.20 -20.84 -3.70
N ILE A 898 47.04 -20.35 -3.24
CA ILE A 898 45.96 -21.22 -2.75
C ILE A 898 45.45 -22.17 -3.85
N LYS A 899 45.32 -21.71 -5.10
CA LYS A 899 44.87 -22.55 -6.23
C LYS A 899 45.91 -23.60 -6.60
N ASP A 900 47.19 -23.25 -6.51
CA ASP A 900 48.32 -24.13 -6.76
C ASP A 900 48.66 -25.03 -5.55
N GLU A 901 47.84 -25.01 -4.49
CA GLU A 901 48.05 -25.74 -3.23
C GLU A 901 49.37 -25.41 -2.49
N LYS A 902 49.98 -24.27 -2.82
CA LYS A 902 51.20 -23.71 -2.20
C LYS A 902 50.87 -22.93 -0.91
N TYR A 903 50.33 -23.62 0.09
CA TYR A 903 49.75 -22.97 1.27
C TYR A 903 50.72 -22.13 2.11
N GLN A 904 51.98 -22.55 2.26
CA GLN A 904 52.97 -21.77 3.02
C GLN A 904 53.29 -20.43 2.35
N GLN A 905 53.45 -20.43 1.03
CA GLN A 905 53.70 -19.21 0.26
C GLN A 905 52.44 -18.31 0.25
N ALA A 906 51.25 -18.90 0.19
CA ALA A 906 50.00 -18.16 0.33
C ALA A 906 49.90 -17.47 1.71
N TYR A 907 50.25 -18.20 2.79
CA TYR A 907 50.29 -17.67 4.14
C TYR A 907 51.22 -16.47 4.24
N GLU A 908 52.46 -16.57 3.74
CA GLU A 908 53.43 -15.47 3.79
C GLU A 908 52.92 -14.22 3.06
N MET A 909 52.32 -14.40 1.88
CA MET A 909 51.76 -13.29 1.10
C MET A 909 50.56 -12.64 1.80
N PHE A 910 49.62 -13.43 2.32
CA PHE A 910 48.49 -12.89 3.09
C PHE A 910 48.93 -12.25 4.39
N TYR A 911 49.92 -12.81 5.09
CA TYR A 911 50.47 -12.26 6.32
C TYR A 911 51.12 -10.89 6.10
N LYS A 912 51.97 -10.75 5.07
CA LYS A 912 52.55 -9.46 4.67
C LYS A 912 51.46 -8.43 4.35
N ALA A 913 50.51 -8.78 3.48
CA ALA A 913 49.42 -7.88 3.10
C ALA A 913 48.48 -7.51 4.27
N ALA A 914 48.18 -8.46 5.17
CA ALA A 914 47.34 -8.24 6.33
C ALA A 914 47.96 -7.26 7.34
N ASN A 915 49.28 -7.36 7.55
CA ASN A 915 50.04 -6.43 8.40
C ASN A 915 50.14 -5.03 7.80
N LEU A 916 50.08 -4.91 6.48
CA LEU A 916 49.94 -3.63 5.78
C LEU A 916 48.51 -3.07 5.81
N GLY A 917 47.59 -3.71 6.56
CA GLY A 917 46.22 -3.24 6.74
C GLY A 917 45.24 -3.65 5.64
N TYR A 918 45.63 -4.54 4.72
CA TYR A 918 44.77 -4.94 3.61
C TYR A 918 43.74 -6.00 4.03
N VAL A 919 42.50 -5.56 4.23
CA VAL A 919 41.39 -6.33 4.79
C VAL A 919 41.03 -7.61 4.02
N ASN A 920 41.15 -7.64 2.68
CA ASN A 920 40.97 -8.89 1.95
C ASN A 920 42.01 -9.95 2.37
N ALA A 921 43.25 -9.54 2.60
CA ALA A 921 44.30 -10.43 3.09
C ALA A 921 44.09 -10.80 4.56
N GLN A 922 43.60 -9.88 5.40
CA GLN A 922 43.21 -10.20 6.78
C GLN A 922 42.15 -11.31 6.81
N LEU A 923 41.10 -11.23 5.98
CA LEU A 923 40.14 -12.31 5.89
C LEU A 923 40.76 -13.59 5.33
N ASN A 924 41.54 -13.53 4.25
CA ASN A 924 42.13 -14.74 3.67
C ASN A 924 43.06 -15.44 4.66
N LEU A 925 43.85 -14.68 5.42
CA LEU A 925 44.69 -15.17 6.51
C LEU A 925 43.84 -15.79 7.63
N ALA A 926 42.76 -15.13 8.06
CA ALA A 926 41.81 -15.71 9.00
C ALA A 926 41.21 -17.04 8.51
N LEU A 927 40.85 -17.13 7.22
CA LEU A 927 40.30 -18.36 6.64
C LEU A 927 41.34 -19.48 6.56
N MET A 928 42.62 -19.13 6.44
CA MET A 928 43.70 -20.10 6.57
C MET A 928 43.79 -20.66 7.99
N TYR A 929 43.71 -19.78 9.00
CA TYR A 929 43.67 -20.17 10.41
C TYR A 929 42.38 -20.91 10.83
N TYR A 930 41.26 -20.65 10.16
CA TYR A 930 39.97 -21.29 10.44
C TYR A 930 39.86 -22.72 9.88
N SER A 931 40.44 -22.98 8.71
CA SER A 931 40.19 -24.19 7.94
C SER A 931 41.26 -25.26 8.15
N GLN A 932 40.81 -26.50 8.44
CA GLN A 932 41.71 -27.65 8.57
C GLN A 932 42.47 -27.99 7.28
N LYS A 933 41.97 -27.54 6.12
CA LYS A 933 42.58 -27.77 4.81
C LYS A 933 44.03 -27.31 4.72
N TYR A 934 44.40 -26.25 5.42
CA TYR A 934 45.68 -25.57 5.25
C TYR A 934 46.74 -25.96 6.28
N LYS A 935 46.42 -26.89 7.20
CA LYS A 935 47.31 -27.40 8.26
C LYS A 935 47.92 -26.32 9.19
N ILE A 936 47.29 -25.15 9.31
CA ILE A 936 47.73 -24.03 10.16
C ILE A 936 46.60 -23.50 11.05
N ILE A 937 45.82 -24.40 11.66
CA ILE A 937 44.60 -24.07 12.42
C ILE A 937 44.93 -23.28 13.70
N ASP A 938 44.27 -22.14 13.90
CA ASP A 938 44.34 -21.32 15.11
C ASP A 938 43.09 -20.42 15.19
N LEU A 939 42.07 -20.85 15.94
CA LEU A 939 40.77 -20.16 15.98
C LEU A 939 40.85 -18.77 16.63
N GLU A 940 41.78 -18.55 17.56
CA GLU A 940 41.99 -17.24 18.20
C GLU A 940 42.58 -16.24 17.20
N LYS A 941 43.61 -16.64 16.44
CA LYS A 941 44.14 -15.82 15.35
C LYS A 941 43.13 -15.62 14.23
N ALA A 942 42.32 -16.63 13.92
CA ALA A 942 41.24 -16.50 12.94
C ALA A 942 40.23 -15.44 13.38
N PHE A 943 39.78 -15.48 14.64
CA PHE A 943 38.85 -14.50 15.20
C PHE A 943 39.45 -13.09 15.21
N PHE A 944 40.69 -12.93 15.65
CA PHE A 944 41.40 -11.65 15.66
C PHE A 944 41.43 -10.97 14.28
N TRP A 945 41.79 -11.72 13.24
CA TRP A 945 41.84 -11.18 11.88
C TRP A 945 40.45 -10.96 11.26
N ILE A 946 39.45 -11.79 11.60
CA ILE A 946 38.03 -11.55 11.23
C ILE A 946 37.51 -10.29 11.90
N GLU A 947 37.82 -10.07 13.17
CA GLU A 947 37.41 -8.89 13.93
C GLU A 947 37.93 -7.61 13.29
N LYS A 948 39.24 -7.52 13.08
CA LYS A 948 39.86 -6.40 12.36
C LYS A 948 39.21 -6.17 11.00
N ALA A 949 39.03 -7.23 10.21
CA ALA A 949 38.43 -7.13 8.89
C ALA A 949 36.94 -6.70 8.93
N SER A 950 36.19 -7.11 9.95
CA SER A 950 34.75 -6.82 10.09
C SER A 950 34.46 -5.38 10.53
N GLN A 951 35.37 -4.79 11.31
CA GLN A 951 35.32 -3.39 11.76
C GLN A 951 35.47 -2.43 10.58
N GLU A 952 36.27 -2.82 9.58
CA GLU A 952 36.48 -2.10 8.30
C GLU A 952 35.32 -2.30 7.28
N GLU A 953 34.15 -2.67 7.78
CA GLU A 953 32.92 -2.88 7.00
C GLU A 953 32.97 -3.94 5.88
N TYR A 954 33.94 -4.87 5.93
CA TYR A 954 34.08 -5.89 4.89
C TYR A 954 32.99 -6.96 5.00
N ASP A 955 32.18 -7.05 3.95
CA ASP A 955 30.95 -7.85 3.91
C ASP A 955 31.18 -9.33 4.24
N LYS A 956 32.22 -9.95 3.67
CA LYS A 956 32.58 -11.34 3.96
C LYS A 956 33.08 -11.54 5.39
N ALA A 957 33.90 -10.62 5.93
CA ALA A 957 34.37 -10.74 7.31
C ALA A 957 33.24 -10.58 8.32
N GLN A 958 32.29 -9.68 8.06
CA GLN A 958 31.07 -9.57 8.88
C GLN A 958 30.25 -10.86 8.87
N TYR A 959 30.17 -11.56 7.73
CA TYR A 959 29.52 -12.88 7.72
C TYR A 959 30.28 -13.89 8.58
N TYR A 960 31.61 -13.97 8.47
CA TYR A 960 32.39 -14.88 9.29
C TYR A 960 32.35 -14.52 10.78
N MET A 961 32.23 -13.23 11.12
CA MET A 961 31.96 -12.79 12.48
C MET A 961 30.63 -13.37 12.98
N GLY A 962 29.59 -13.33 12.15
CA GLY A 962 28.32 -13.99 12.44
C GLY A 962 28.46 -15.51 12.65
N ILE A 963 29.29 -16.18 11.84
CA ILE A 963 29.56 -17.62 11.99
C ILE A 963 30.29 -17.93 13.30
N PHE A 964 31.25 -17.10 13.73
CA PHE A 964 31.99 -17.31 14.98
C PHE A 964 31.08 -17.21 16.20
N TYR A 965 30.19 -16.21 16.23
CA TYR A 965 29.17 -16.08 17.29
C TYR A 965 28.07 -17.15 17.19
N GLU A 966 27.65 -17.55 15.99
CA GLU A 966 26.64 -18.60 15.79
C GLU A 966 27.12 -19.95 16.32
N LYS A 967 28.39 -20.28 16.10
CA LYS A 967 28.97 -21.58 16.42
C LYS A 967 29.76 -21.61 17.73
N GLY A 968 29.99 -20.46 18.36
CA GLY A 968 30.82 -20.35 19.57
C GLY A 968 32.29 -20.70 19.30
N LEU A 969 32.86 -20.21 18.19
CA LEU A 969 34.24 -20.50 17.79
C LEU A 969 35.17 -19.44 18.39
N SER A 970 36.01 -19.79 19.37
CA SER A 970 36.89 -18.83 20.07
C SER A 970 36.17 -17.69 20.82
N VAL A 971 34.84 -17.66 20.80
CA VAL A 971 33.97 -16.73 21.51
C VAL A 971 32.76 -17.49 22.04
N GLU A 972 32.09 -16.93 23.05
CA GLU A 972 30.82 -17.48 23.52
C GLU A 972 29.76 -17.41 22.42
N LYS A 973 28.94 -18.47 22.36
CA LYS A 973 27.86 -18.57 21.39
C LYS A 973 26.80 -17.50 21.68
N ASP A 974 26.53 -16.64 20.70
CA ASP A 974 25.62 -15.50 20.83
C ASP A 974 24.85 -15.31 19.52
N PHE A 975 23.59 -15.80 19.50
CA PHE A 975 22.76 -15.74 18.31
C PHE A 975 22.36 -14.32 17.91
N ASP A 976 22.18 -13.41 18.88
CA ASP A 976 21.79 -12.03 18.59
C ASP A 976 22.93 -11.25 17.95
N LYS A 977 24.16 -11.43 18.46
CA LYS A 977 25.36 -10.91 17.78
C LYS A 977 25.55 -11.55 16.41
N ALA A 978 25.31 -12.85 16.27
CA ALA A 978 25.39 -13.51 14.97
C ALA A 978 24.42 -12.89 13.95
N ILE A 979 23.15 -12.73 14.33
CA ILE A 979 22.12 -12.09 13.50
C ILE A 979 22.49 -10.63 13.20
N PHE A 980 23.00 -9.87 14.17
CA PHE A 980 23.48 -8.51 13.96
C PHE A 980 24.54 -8.43 12.87
N TRP A 981 25.55 -9.30 12.92
CA TRP A 981 26.63 -9.34 11.94
C TRP A 981 26.17 -9.86 10.57
N PHE A 982 25.26 -10.85 10.53
CA PHE A 982 24.64 -11.29 9.28
C PHE A 982 23.81 -10.17 8.63
N LYS A 983 23.04 -9.40 9.41
CA LYS A 983 22.30 -8.22 8.91
C LYS A 983 23.26 -7.18 8.32
N LYS A 984 24.36 -6.87 9.01
CA LYS A 984 25.38 -5.92 8.55
C LYS A 984 26.04 -6.39 7.23
N SER A 985 26.43 -7.65 7.16
CA SER A 985 27.03 -8.28 5.98
C SER A 985 26.09 -8.30 4.76
N ALA A 986 24.83 -8.71 4.97
CA ALA A 986 23.84 -8.78 3.92
C ALA A 986 23.44 -7.39 3.39
N ARG A 987 23.40 -6.35 4.25
CA ARG A 987 23.21 -4.96 3.80
C ARG A 987 24.33 -4.47 2.89
N ASN A 988 25.55 -4.98 3.06
CA ASN A 988 26.69 -4.68 2.20
C ASN A 988 26.72 -5.51 0.89
N GLY A 989 25.74 -6.39 0.65
CA GLY A 989 25.57 -7.14 -0.61
C GLY A 989 26.03 -8.60 -0.58
N TYR A 990 26.44 -9.13 0.58
CA TYR A 990 26.95 -10.50 0.66
C TYR A 990 25.84 -11.55 0.64
N ARG A 991 25.75 -12.30 -0.46
CA ARG A 991 24.68 -13.27 -0.71
C ARG A 991 24.58 -14.38 0.34
N LYS A 992 25.71 -14.88 0.88
CA LYS A 992 25.66 -15.94 1.89
C LYS A 992 25.05 -15.46 3.20
N ALA A 993 25.30 -14.21 3.59
CA ALA A 993 24.66 -13.63 4.77
C ALA A 993 23.15 -13.43 4.54
N TYR A 994 22.75 -13.01 3.34
CA TYR A 994 21.33 -12.90 2.98
C TYR A 994 20.61 -14.26 3.07
N ASN A 995 21.18 -15.31 2.48
CA ASN A 995 20.64 -16.67 2.60
C ASN A 995 20.57 -17.13 4.06
N LYS A 996 21.58 -16.78 4.86
CA LYS A 996 21.63 -17.12 6.29
C LYS A 996 20.50 -16.45 7.08
N LEU A 997 20.20 -15.19 6.80
CA LEU A 997 19.06 -14.50 7.40
C LEU A 997 17.73 -15.12 6.96
N ASN A 998 17.62 -15.58 5.70
CA ASN A 998 16.43 -16.28 5.23
C ASN A 998 16.24 -17.64 5.91
N GLU A 999 17.31 -18.39 6.19
CA GLU A 999 17.25 -19.60 7.03
C GLU A 999 16.67 -19.29 8.42
N TYR A 1000 16.91 -18.07 8.93
CA TYR A 1000 16.35 -17.57 10.19
C TYR A 1000 14.98 -16.90 10.06
N ASN A 1001 14.34 -16.91 8.88
CA ASN A 1001 13.10 -16.17 8.58
C ASN A 1001 13.19 -14.65 8.85
N ILE A 1002 14.39 -14.07 8.73
CA ILE A 1002 14.63 -12.63 8.94
C ILE A 1002 14.73 -11.94 7.59
N ASN A 1003 13.69 -11.17 7.24
CA ASN A 1003 13.69 -10.34 6.03
C ASN A 1003 14.39 -8.99 6.29
N LEU A 1004 15.33 -8.63 5.42
CA LEU A 1004 15.92 -7.29 5.39
C LEU A 1004 15.03 -6.34 4.61
N THR A 1005 14.53 -5.30 5.27
CA THR A 1005 13.75 -4.22 4.65
C THR A 1005 14.62 -3.00 4.38
N LEU A 1006 14.39 -2.35 3.23
CA LEU A 1006 14.90 -1.00 2.99
C LEU A 1006 14.17 -0.04 3.92
N ASN A 1007 14.90 0.60 4.82
CA ASN A 1007 14.36 1.68 5.63
C ASN A 1007 14.52 2.99 4.84
N ILE A 1008 13.59 3.22 3.91
CA ILE A 1008 13.56 4.41 3.06
C ILE A 1008 13.14 5.64 3.90
N ASP A 1009 12.23 5.43 4.86
CA ASP A 1009 11.64 6.49 5.69
C ASP A 1009 12.63 7.10 6.68
N GLY A 1010 13.66 6.34 7.11
CA GLY A 1010 14.75 6.87 7.95
C GLY A 1010 15.88 7.57 7.17
N ILE A 1011 15.85 7.53 5.83
CA ILE A 1011 16.80 8.20 4.92
C ILE A 1011 16.15 9.42 4.23
N LEU A 1012 14.81 9.47 4.21
CA LEU A 1012 14.01 10.65 3.88
C LEU A 1012 14.11 11.69 4.99
#